data_AF-A0A0K3BMT5-F1
#
_entry.id   AF-A0A0K3BMT5-F1
#
_cell.length_a   1.000
_cell.length_b   1.000
_cell.length_c   1.000
_cell.angle_alpha   90.00
_cell.angle_beta   90.00
_cell.angle_gamma   90.00
#
_symmetry.space_group_name_H-M   'P 1'
#
loop_
_entity.id
_entity.type
_entity.pdbx_description
1 polymer ?
#
loop_
_entity_poly.entity_id
_entity_poly.type
_entity_poly.pdbx_seq_one_letter_code
_entity_poly.pdbx_strand_id
1 'polypeptide(L)'
;MFLAVVARTRATRVITYAMAVVGFVAAYLTVITVVAAPQASAAIDPAQWYSVTSANSGKCVDARGAATANGTAVQQYACNNSGSQQWQFQPTSNGFHRVNSRNVTTQVWDVSDVSTADSAPIHLWAYGGGNNQQWQAVEEAGGAYHFVSRHSGKCLDVPGASTADSQQLQQYTCNNTAAQSFTLTPVSSEPPPGGDIDLGPNTHVFDPSMSSSAIQSRLNTVFGQQERAQFGQNRVALLFKPGSYNVNANIGFFTQIAGLGFTPDSVNINGAVHVEADWFGGNATQNFWRSAENLSVTPTGGTDRWAVSQAAPYRRMHVRGNLLLDDGGWSSGGWMSDSLIDGQVRSGSQQQWVSRNTQWGSWTGSNWNMVFVGAANAPAGNYPNPPYTRIAQTPIVREKPFLYIDGAGKYQVFVPAIRQNTTGITWQGTQPGQSLPIDQFHVVKPGATAQQINAQLAAGKNLLFTPGVYRVNETIRVTRPDTVVLGLGLATLVPENGVTAMSVADVDGVKVAGIMFDANVTNSNLLMEVGPPGSNADHAANPTSLHDVFFRVGGPWVGKATTSLTVNSHNVIGDHTWVWRADHADNGVPTGWYQNTGRNGLIVNGNNVTFYGLFVEHYQQYNVIWNGQGGRTYFFQNELPYDPPSQGEYMNGSTRGWAAYKVGDNVTSHEAWGLGSYVFFNVNRSVVAERAFEVPNNPNVRLHNVVGVSLGGGVGTINRLINNTAGPVNTGTPVNVINYP
;
A
#
# COMPACT_ATOMS: atom_id res chain seq x y z
N MET A 1 -14.09 -25.90 44.13
CA MET A 1 -15.15 -25.80 45.15
C MET A 1 -16.48 -25.78 44.42
N PHE A 2 -17.19 -26.93 44.48
CA PHE A 2 -18.64 -27.23 44.28
C PHE A 2 -19.55 -26.23 43.52
N LEU A 3 -20.50 -26.62 42.65
CA LEU A 3 -20.92 -27.90 42.06
C LEU A 3 -21.97 -27.57 40.97
N ALA A 4 -21.98 -28.31 39.86
CA ALA A 4 -23.01 -28.30 38.83
C ALA A 4 -24.19 -29.23 39.20
N VAL A 5 -25.42 -28.92 38.76
CA VAL A 5 -26.52 -29.90 38.71
C VAL A 5 -27.38 -29.71 37.45
N VAL A 6 -27.51 -30.80 36.69
CA VAL A 6 -28.46 -31.08 35.62
C VAL A 6 -29.35 -32.24 36.09
N ALA A 7 -30.67 -32.19 35.88
CA ALA A 7 -31.58 -33.35 35.73
C ALA A 7 -33.01 -32.84 35.37
N ARG A 8 -33.55 -33.11 34.18
CA ARG A 8 -34.32 -34.31 33.71
C ARG A 8 -35.81 -34.37 34.11
N THR A 9 -36.66 -34.03 33.14
CA THR A 9 -37.82 -34.77 32.55
C THR A 9 -38.73 -35.67 33.42
N ARG A 10 -40.08 -35.47 33.38
CA ARG A 10 -41.10 -36.21 32.57
C ARG A 10 -42.56 -35.99 33.07
N ALA A 11 -43.43 -35.66 32.11
CA ALA A 11 -44.82 -36.10 31.84
C ALA A 11 -45.90 -36.28 32.95
N THR A 12 -47.06 -35.62 32.72
CA THR A 12 -48.41 -36.25 32.88
C THR A 12 -49.46 -35.58 31.98
N ARG A 13 -50.51 -36.33 31.63
CA ARG A 13 -51.49 -36.13 30.53
C ARG A 13 -52.91 -35.92 31.09
N VAL A 14 -53.71 -35.10 30.38
CA VAL A 14 -55.18 -35.19 30.08
C VAL A 14 -56.20 -34.95 31.22
N ILE A 15 -57.19 -34.04 30.98
CA ILE A 15 -58.66 -34.29 30.90
C ILE A 15 -59.43 -32.96 30.60
N THR A 16 -59.90 -32.89 29.34
CA THR A 16 -61.18 -32.50 28.71
C THR A 16 -62.32 -31.64 29.33
N TYR A 17 -62.96 -30.89 28.39
CA TYR A 17 -64.36 -30.41 28.22
C TYR A 17 -64.81 -29.04 28.79
N ALA A 18 -65.19 -28.10 27.91
CA ALA A 18 -66.61 -27.77 27.64
C ALA A 18 -66.77 -26.78 26.46
N MET A 19 -67.76 -27.05 25.60
CA MET A 19 -68.12 -26.33 24.37
C MET A 19 -68.96 -25.07 24.63
N ALA A 20 -68.91 -24.11 23.70
CA ALA A 20 -70.11 -23.39 23.26
C ALA A 20 -70.04 -23.15 21.74
N VAL A 21 -71.18 -23.41 21.09
CA VAL A 21 -71.39 -23.67 19.66
C VAL A 21 -72.04 -22.44 18.99
N VAL A 22 -71.97 -22.41 17.65
CA VAL A 22 -72.89 -21.85 16.62
C VAL A 22 -72.11 -20.97 15.64
N GLY A 23 -72.08 -21.19 14.32
CA GLY A 23 -72.77 -22.12 13.45
C GLY A 23 -72.12 -22.11 12.06
N PHE A 24 -72.23 -23.23 11.34
CA PHE A 24 -71.69 -23.43 9.99
C PHE A 24 -72.63 -22.84 8.94
N VAL A 25 -72.11 -21.99 8.05
CA VAL A 25 -72.56 -21.88 6.66
C VAL A 25 -71.32 -21.93 5.78
N ALA A 26 -71.12 -23.07 5.11
CA ALA A 26 -70.11 -23.23 4.07
C ALA A 26 -70.74 -22.83 2.73
N ALA A 27 -70.18 -21.81 2.09
CA ALA A 27 -70.36 -21.54 0.67
C ALA A 27 -68.99 -21.26 0.06
N TYR A 28 -68.67 -22.04 -0.97
CA TYR A 28 -67.39 -22.12 -1.67
C TYR A 28 -66.84 -20.76 -2.10
N LEU A 29 -65.65 -20.40 -1.60
CA LEU A 29 -64.77 -19.42 -2.22
C LEU A 29 -63.55 -20.17 -2.76
N THR A 30 -63.49 -20.28 -4.08
CA THR A 30 -62.28 -20.58 -4.83
C THR A 30 -61.19 -19.59 -4.40
N VAL A 31 -60.25 -20.05 -3.60
CA VAL A 31 -59.00 -19.32 -3.37
C VAL A 31 -58.23 -19.39 -4.69
N ILE A 32 -58.41 -18.38 -5.54
CA ILE A 32 -57.42 -18.06 -6.57
C ILE A 32 -56.18 -17.65 -5.77
N THR A 33 -55.24 -18.57 -5.60
CA THR A 33 -53.87 -18.19 -5.29
C THR A 33 -53.38 -17.40 -6.49
N VAL A 34 -53.52 -16.07 -6.43
CA VAL A 34 -52.66 -15.20 -7.21
C VAL A 34 -51.29 -15.42 -6.61
N VAL A 35 -50.54 -16.37 -7.19
CA VAL A 35 -49.09 -16.35 -7.07
C VAL A 35 -48.72 -15.04 -7.77
N ALA A 36 -48.55 -13.98 -6.99
CA ALA A 36 -47.86 -12.81 -7.48
C ALA A 36 -46.50 -13.33 -7.97
N ALA A 37 -46.25 -13.20 -9.27
CA ALA A 37 -44.90 -13.37 -9.79
C ALA A 37 -43.97 -12.53 -8.91
N PRO A 38 -42.78 -13.01 -8.53
CA PRO A 38 -41.82 -12.16 -7.85
C PRO A 38 -41.46 -11.01 -8.80
N GLN A 39 -42.10 -9.86 -8.61
CA GLN A 39 -41.64 -8.61 -9.19
C GLN A 39 -40.44 -8.15 -8.36
N ALA A 40 -39.26 -8.54 -8.80
CA ALA A 40 -38.00 -7.94 -8.40
C ALA A 40 -37.18 -7.68 -9.67
N SER A 41 -37.47 -6.56 -10.35
CA SER A 41 -36.62 -6.02 -11.42
C SER A 41 -36.16 -4.61 -11.03
N ALA A 42 -35.68 -4.45 -9.79
CA ALA A 42 -35.33 -3.16 -9.21
C ALA A 42 -33.82 -3.00 -8.92
N ALA A 43 -32.94 -3.84 -9.47
CA ALA A 43 -31.50 -3.81 -9.17
C ALA A 43 -30.58 -3.46 -10.37
N ILE A 44 -31.07 -3.51 -11.61
CA ILE A 44 -30.29 -3.16 -12.81
C ILE A 44 -30.80 -1.82 -13.35
N ASP A 45 -29.96 -0.79 -13.29
CA ASP A 45 -30.25 0.54 -13.79
C ASP A 45 -30.08 0.57 -15.32
N PRO A 46 -31.13 0.85 -16.11
CA PRO A 46 -31.08 0.84 -17.56
C PRO A 46 -30.20 1.95 -18.15
N ALA A 47 -29.90 3.01 -17.39
CA ALA A 47 -28.99 4.08 -17.78
C ALA A 47 -27.52 3.70 -17.56
N GLN A 48 -27.24 2.69 -16.74
CA GLN A 48 -25.91 2.37 -16.24
C GLN A 48 -25.18 1.34 -17.13
N TRP A 49 -23.88 1.54 -17.29
CA TRP A 49 -22.99 0.54 -17.88
C TRP A 49 -22.50 -0.41 -16.79
N TYR A 50 -22.28 -1.67 -17.13
CA TYR A 50 -21.84 -2.70 -16.20
C TYR A 50 -20.68 -3.52 -16.76
N SER A 51 -19.75 -3.88 -15.89
CA SER A 51 -18.87 -5.02 -16.12
C SER A 51 -19.62 -6.27 -15.67
N VAL A 52 -19.64 -7.29 -16.53
CA VAL A 52 -20.28 -8.58 -16.24
C VAL A 52 -19.17 -9.59 -15.97
N THR A 53 -19.04 -10.05 -14.73
CA THR A 53 -17.91 -10.88 -14.31
C THR A 53 -18.39 -12.29 -13.95
N SER A 54 -17.82 -13.32 -14.57
CA SER A 54 -18.13 -14.72 -14.27
C SER A 54 -17.76 -15.05 -12.82
N ALA A 55 -18.69 -15.61 -12.05
CA ALA A 55 -18.46 -16.08 -10.69
C ALA A 55 -17.52 -17.31 -10.65
N ASN A 56 -17.42 -18.06 -11.75
CA ASN A 56 -16.52 -19.21 -11.86
C ASN A 56 -15.04 -18.81 -12.06
N SER A 57 -14.77 -17.87 -12.96
CA SER A 57 -13.39 -17.55 -13.39
C SER A 57 -12.88 -16.20 -12.91
N GLY A 58 -13.76 -15.30 -12.42
CA GLY A 58 -13.42 -13.91 -12.13
C GLY A 58 -13.13 -13.06 -13.39
N LYS A 59 -13.39 -13.60 -14.59
CA LYS A 59 -13.15 -12.93 -15.88
C LYS A 59 -14.39 -12.21 -16.37
N CYS A 60 -14.17 -11.19 -17.19
CA CYS A 60 -15.21 -10.32 -17.69
C CYS A 60 -15.75 -10.83 -19.04
N VAL A 61 -17.06 -10.69 -19.25
CA VAL A 61 -17.69 -10.87 -20.56
C VAL A 61 -17.17 -9.77 -21.50
N ASP A 62 -16.67 -10.16 -22.67
CA ASP A 62 -15.85 -9.35 -23.55
C ASP A 62 -16.28 -9.52 -25.02
N ALA A 63 -16.39 -8.42 -25.76
CA ALA A 63 -16.47 -8.44 -27.22
C ALA A 63 -15.07 -8.62 -27.81
N ARG A 64 -14.81 -9.79 -28.41
CA ARG A 64 -13.46 -10.22 -28.82
C ARG A 64 -12.74 -9.15 -29.63
N GLY A 65 -11.58 -8.74 -29.15
CA GLY A 65 -10.70 -7.78 -29.83
C GLY A 65 -11.30 -6.39 -29.97
N ALA A 66 -12.30 -6.04 -29.15
CA ALA A 66 -13.07 -4.81 -29.24
C ALA A 66 -13.73 -4.57 -30.63
N ALA A 67 -13.91 -5.62 -31.43
CA ALA A 67 -14.49 -5.53 -32.76
C ALA A 67 -15.98 -5.13 -32.70
N THR A 68 -16.44 -4.47 -33.77
CA THR A 68 -17.80 -3.92 -33.89
C THR A 68 -18.56 -4.51 -35.07
N ALA A 69 -18.06 -5.59 -35.67
CA ALA A 69 -18.72 -6.26 -36.78
C ALA A 69 -19.77 -7.26 -36.27
N ASN A 70 -20.88 -7.41 -37.01
CA ASN A 70 -21.79 -8.54 -36.80
C ASN A 70 -21.02 -9.85 -36.86
N GLY A 71 -21.29 -10.77 -35.92
CA GLY A 71 -20.56 -12.01 -35.76
C GLY A 71 -19.33 -11.93 -34.84
N THR A 72 -19.04 -10.76 -34.24
CA THR A 72 -17.97 -10.65 -33.24
C THR A 72 -18.28 -11.56 -32.04
N ALA A 73 -17.40 -12.51 -31.73
CA ALA A 73 -17.57 -13.42 -30.62
C ALA A 73 -17.70 -12.69 -29.27
N VAL A 74 -18.70 -13.04 -28.47
CA VAL A 74 -18.78 -12.66 -27.06
C VAL A 74 -18.09 -13.77 -26.25
N GLN A 75 -17.04 -13.42 -25.53
CA GLN A 75 -16.14 -14.35 -24.85
C GLN A 75 -15.96 -13.96 -23.38
N GLN A 76 -15.27 -14.78 -22.60
CA GLN A 76 -14.63 -14.31 -21.37
C GLN A 76 -13.17 -13.93 -21.62
N TYR A 77 -12.72 -12.87 -20.97
CA TYR A 77 -11.33 -12.41 -21.02
C TYR A 77 -10.95 -11.75 -19.69
N ALA A 78 -9.65 -11.72 -19.37
CA ALA A 78 -9.13 -10.97 -18.23
C ALA A 78 -9.73 -9.56 -18.17
N CYS A 79 -10.28 -9.19 -17.01
CA CYS A 79 -10.92 -7.89 -16.83
C CYS A 79 -9.90 -6.76 -17.05
N ASN A 80 -10.20 -5.87 -17.99
CA ASN A 80 -9.33 -4.78 -18.44
C ASN A 80 -10.05 -3.43 -18.53
N ASN A 81 -11.33 -3.37 -18.13
CA ASN A 81 -12.18 -2.18 -18.08
C ASN A 81 -12.36 -1.45 -19.42
N SER A 82 -11.96 -2.04 -20.54
CA SER A 82 -12.16 -1.44 -21.86
C SER A 82 -13.64 -1.43 -22.23
N GLY A 83 -14.01 -0.61 -23.23
CA GLY A 83 -15.40 -0.57 -23.73
C GLY A 83 -15.91 -1.92 -24.25
N SER A 84 -15.03 -2.88 -24.60
CA SER A 84 -15.44 -4.23 -25.01
C SER A 84 -16.01 -5.07 -23.88
N GLN A 85 -15.81 -4.67 -22.63
CA GLN A 85 -16.27 -5.38 -21.43
C GLN A 85 -17.41 -4.65 -20.70
N GLN A 86 -17.95 -3.61 -21.33
CA GLN A 86 -18.98 -2.76 -20.73
C GLN A 86 -20.30 -2.96 -21.46
N TRP A 87 -21.33 -3.31 -20.68
CA TRP A 87 -22.62 -3.75 -21.17
C TRP A 87 -23.74 -2.94 -20.53
N GLN A 88 -24.74 -2.55 -21.30
CA GLN A 88 -25.92 -1.84 -20.78
C GLN A 88 -27.16 -2.68 -20.98
N PHE A 89 -27.91 -2.90 -19.90
CA PHE A 89 -29.12 -3.72 -19.87
C PHE A 89 -30.33 -2.83 -20.07
N GLN A 90 -30.81 -2.70 -21.31
CA GLN A 90 -31.97 -1.89 -21.61
C GLN A 90 -33.26 -2.73 -21.63
N PRO A 91 -34.28 -2.39 -20.83
CA PRO A 91 -35.53 -3.14 -20.76
C PRO A 91 -36.22 -3.25 -22.12
N THR A 92 -36.78 -4.42 -22.39
CA THR A 92 -37.70 -4.64 -23.52
C THR A 92 -39.13 -4.81 -22.99
N SER A 93 -39.59 -6.04 -22.78
CA SER A 93 -40.90 -6.36 -22.22
C SER A 93 -40.81 -7.59 -21.31
N ASN A 94 -41.72 -7.70 -20.34
CA ASN A 94 -41.87 -8.85 -19.45
C ASN A 94 -40.58 -9.28 -18.70
N GLY A 95 -39.79 -8.30 -18.23
CA GLY A 95 -38.56 -8.56 -17.46
C GLY A 95 -37.32 -8.93 -18.29
N PHE A 96 -37.44 -8.92 -19.62
CA PHE A 96 -36.32 -9.10 -20.52
C PHE A 96 -35.62 -7.78 -20.84
N HIS A 97 -34.33 -7.89 -21.19
CA HIS A 97 -33.46 -6.80 -21.56
C HIS A 97 -32.76 -7.11 -22.87
N ARG A 98 -32.47 -6.09 -23.67
CA ARG A 98 -31.39 -6.15 -24.64
C ARG A 98 -30.08 -5.76 -23.93
N VAL A 99 -28.99 -6.45 -24.24
CA VAL A 99 -27.68 -6.22 -23.61
C VAL A 99 -26.77 -5.55 -24.63
N ASN A 100 -26.72 -4.22 -24.61
CA ASN A 100 -25.99 -3.41 -25.58
C ASN A 100 -24.48 -3.47 -25.32
N SER A 101 -23.69 -3.54 -26.39
CA SER A 101 -22.24 -3.35 -26.31
C SER A 101 -21.88 -1.86 -26.25
N ARG A 102 -20.93 -1.46 -25.39
CA ARG A 102 -20.48 -0.06 -25.35
C ARG A 102 -19.68 0.37 -26.57
N ASN A 103 -18.94 -0.57 -27.18
CA ASN A 103 -18.17 -0.29 -28.40
C ASN A 103 -19.06 -0.02 -29.61
N VAL A 104 -20.28 -0.55 -29.61
CA VAL A 104 -21.27 -0.38 -30.68
C VAL A 104 -22.68 -0.56 -30.10
N THR A 105 -23.29 0.55 -29.69
CA THR A 105 -24.56 0.57 -28.95
C THR A 105 -25.77 0.09 -29.75
N THR A 106 -25.61 -0.12 -31.06
CA THR A 106 -26.63 -0.69 -31.95
C THR A 106 -26.56 -2.22 -32.03
N GLN A 107 -25.55 -2.86 -31.42
CA GLN A 107 -25.40 -4.32 -31.35
C GLN A 107 -25.55 -4.84 -29.93
N VAL A 108 -26.00 -6.08 -29.83
CA VAL A 108 -26.35 -6.73 -28.56
C VAL A 108 -25.82 -8.16 -28.49
N TRP A 109 -25.90 -8.77 -27.30
CA TRP A 109 -25.76 -10.22 -27.16
C TRP A 109 -26.86 -10.95 -27.93
N ASP A 110 -26.44 -11.71 -28.94
CA ASP A 110 -27.28 -12.48 -29.84
C ASP A 110 -26.87 -13.95 -29.78
N VAL A 111 -27.86 -14.86 -29.69
CA VAL A 111 -27.63 -16.29 -29.90
C VAL A 111 -27.61 -16.56 -31.40
N SER A 112 -26.48 -17.08 -31.90
CA SER A 112 -26.26 -17.27 -33.34
C SER A 112 -27.36 -18.12 -34.00
N ASP A 113 -27.67 -17.78 -35.25
CA ASP A 113 -28.65 -18.50 -36.10
C ASP A 113 -30.05 -18.66 -35.49
N VAL A 114 -30.41 -17.82 -34.50
CA VAL A 114 -31.69 -17.89 -33.77
C VAL A 114 -31.86 -19.29 -33.15
N SER A 115 -30.76 -19.92 -32.73
CA SER A 115 -30.76 -21.32 -32.30
C SER A 115 -31.42 -21.52 -30.93
N THR A 116 -32.04 -22.68 -30.74
CA THR A 116 -32.50 -23.19 -29.43
C THR A 116 -31.63 -24.35 -28.91
N ALA A 117 -30.62 -24.77 -29.67
CA ALA A 117 -29.73 -25.86 -29.30
C ALA A 117 -28.78 -25.46 -28.17
N ASP A 118 -28.34 -26.46 -27.39
CA ASP A 118 -27.21 -26.28 -26.47
C ASP A 118 -25.95 -26.00 -27.27
N SER A 119 -25.04 -25.25 -26.66
CA SER A 119 -23.76 -24.88 -27.24
C SER A 119 -23.82 -23.95 -28.46
N ALA A 120 -24.99 -23.34 -28.71
CA ALA A 120 -25.07 -22.27 -29.70
C ALA A 120 -24.28 -21.03 -29.19
N PRO A 121 -23.32 -20.51 -29.97
CA PRO A 121 -22.42 -19.46 -29.52
C PRO A 121 -23.12 -18.10 -29.39
N ILE A 122 -22.60 -17.29 -28.47
CA ILE A 122 -23.01 -15.90 -28.32
C ILE A 122 -22.07 -15.01 -29.15
N HIS A 123 -22.66 -14.10 -29.91
CA HIS A 123 -21.95 -13.09 -30.71
C HIS A 123 -22.64 -11.73 -30.62
N LEU A 124 -21.98 -10.70 -31.11
CA LEU A 124 -22.59 -9.40 -31.34
C LEU A 124 -23.34 -9.41 -32.65
N TRP A 125 -24.56 -8.89 -32.62
CA TRP A 125 -25.35 -8.65 -33.81
C TRP A 125 -26.18 -7.39 -33.68
N ALA A 126 -26.45 -6.73 -34.81
CA ALA A 126 -27.33 -5.57 -34.88
C ALA A 126 -28.69 -5.90 -34.27
N TYR A 127 -29.16 -5.06 -33.35
CA TYR A 127 -30.41 -5.28 -32.66
C TYR A 127 -31.59 -5.12 -33.63
N GLY A 128 -32.28 -6.22 -33.92
CA GLY A 128 -33.48 -6.27 -34.76
C GLY A 128 -34.76 -6.55 -33.97
N GLY A 129 -34.67 -6.72 -32.65
CA GLY A 129 -35.81 -7.02 -31.77
C GLY A 129 -36.17 -8.51 -31.69
N GLY A 130 -35.34 -9.40 -32.23
CA GLY A 130 -35.55 -10.86 -32.15
C GLY A 130 -35.55 -11.38 -30.71
N ASN A 131 -36.22 -12.51 -30.47
CA ASN A 131 -36.23 -13.12 -29.13
C ASN A 131 -34.85 -13.68 -28.74
N ASN A 132 -34.01 -14.06 -29.72
CA ASN A 132 -32.64 -14.53 -29.49
C ASN A 132 -31.67 -13.42 -29.05
N GLN A 133 -32.14 -12.17 -29.02
CA GLN A 133 -31.40 -10.95 -28.66
C GLN A 133 -31.83 -10.37 -27.30
N GLN A 134 -32.63 -11.13 -26.54
CA GLN A 134 -33.26 -10.66 -25.31
C GLN A 134 -33.00 -11.63 -24.17
N TRP A 135 -32.59 -11.09 -23.03
CA TRP A 135 -32.11 -11.84 -21.88
C TRP A 135 -32.84 -11.40 -20.62
N GLN A 136 -33.33 -12.36 -19.84
CA GLN A 136 -33.86 -12.12 -18.51
C GLN A 136 -32.72 -12.28 -17.51
N ALA A 137 -32.42 -11.22 -16.75
CA ALA A 137 -31.52 -11.32 -15.62
C ALA A 137 -32.31 -11.87 -14.42
N VAL A 138 -31.89 -13.01 -13.89
CA VAL A 138 -32.51 -13.64 -12.72
C VAL A 138 -31.51 -13.57 -11.57
N GLU A 139 -31.88 -12.85 -10.52
CA GLU A 139 -31.04 -12.64 -9.35
C GLU A 139 -30.86 -13.95 -8.55
N GLU A 140 -29.63 -14.20 -8.12
CA GLU A 140 -29.21 -15.32 -7.30
C GLU A 140 -28.91 -14.86 -5.88
N ALA A 141 -28.80 -15.81 -4.94
CA ALA A 141 -28.36 -15.49 -3.58
C ALA A 141 -26.96 -14.85 -3.60
N GLY A 142 -26.79 -13.72 -2.89
CA GLY A 142 -25.50 -13.01 -2.82
C GLY A 142 -25.29 -11.94 -3.91
N GLY A 143 -26.33 -11.60 -4.69
CA GLY A 143 -26.29 -10.48 -5.64
C GLY A 143 -25.65 -10.80 -6.99
N ALA A 144 -25.43 -12.07 -7.29
CA ALA A 144 -25.10 -12.55 -8.63
C ALA A 144 -26.38 -12.73 -9.48
N TYR A 145 -26.21 -12.98 -10.77
CA TYR A 145 -27.28 -13.19 -11.74
C TYR A 145 -26.92 -14.35 -12.68
N HIS A 146 -27.92 -15.11 -13.10
CA HIS A 146 -27.86 -15.82 -14.38
C HIS A 146 -28.72 -15.11 -15.42
N PHE A 147 -28.36 -15.28 -16.70
CA PHE A 147 -29.06 -14.63 -17.82
C PHE A 147 -29.75 -15.66 -18.69
N VAL A 148 -31.08 -15.61 -18.77
CA VAL A 148 -31.91 -16.55 -19.52
C VAL A 148 -32.33 -15.96 -20.88
N SER A 149 -31.97 -16.63 -21.98
CA SER A 149 -32.38 -16.26 -23.33
C SER A 149 -33.90 -16.37 -23.50
N ARG A 150 -34.54 -15.31 -23.97
CA ARG A 150 -35.99 -15.25 -24.22
C ARG A 150 -36.45 -16.28 -25.25
N HIS A 151 -35.59 -16.61 -26.21
CA HIS A 151 -35.97 -17.50 -27.30
C HIS A 151 -36.00 -18.98 -26.87
N SER A 152 -34.99 -19.40 -26.11
CA SER A 152 -34.75 -20.82 -25.81
C SER A 152 -35.06 -21.20 -24.36
N GLY A 153 -35.14 -20.23 -23.44
CA GLY A 153 -35.20 -20.48 -22.01
C GLY A 153 -33.88 -20.99 -21.41
N LYS A 154 -32.77 -20.89 -22.15
CA LYS A 154 -31.43 -21.37 -21.75
C LYS A 154 -30.56 -20.26 -21.20
N CYS A 155 -29.55 -20.62 -20.41
CA CYS A 155 -28.71 -19.67 -19.70
C CYS A 155 -27.45 -19.31 -20.50
N LEU A 156 -26.95 -18.09 -20.32
CA LEU A 156 -25.59 -17.71 -20.71
C LEU A 156 -24.60 -18.59 -19.95
N ASP A 157 -23.67 -19.21 -20.66
CA ASP A 157 -22.82 -20.28 -20.13
C ASP A 157 -21.37 -20.12 -20.60
N VAL A 158 -20.43 -20.34 -19.68
CA VAL A 158 -19.01 -20.53 -19.99
C VAL A 158 -18.78 -22.01 -20.32
N PRO A 159 -18.46 -22.38 -21.58
CA PRO A 159 -18.34 -23.77 -21.97
C PRO A 159 -17.37 -24.56 -21.09
N GLY A 160 -17.87 -25.64 -20.49
CA GLY A 160 -17.08 -26.53 -19.62
C GLY A 160 -16.53 -25.87 -18.36
N ALA A 161 -17.11 -24.75 -17.91
CA ALA A 161 -16.59 -23.95 -16.80
C ALA A 161 -15.12 -23.51 -16.99
N SER A 162 -14.71 -23.31 -18.24
CA SER A 162 -13.35 -22.90 -18.59
C SER A 162 -12.93 -21.65 -17.82
N THR A 163 -11.65 -21.58 -17.45
CA THR A 163 -11.01 -20.38 -16.88
C THR A 163 -10.04 -19.73 -17.88
N ALA A 164 -9.96 -20.24 -19.12
CA ALA A 164 -9.09 -19.71 -20.16
C ALA A 164 -9.61 -18.37 -20.71
N ASP A 165 -8.69 -17.50 -21.13
CA ASP A 165 -9.04 -16.32 -21.91
C ASP A 165 -9.53 -16.72 -23.30
N SER A 166 -10.33 -15.84 -23.89
CA SER A 166 -10.86 -15.96 -25.25
C SER A 166 -11.83 -17.13 -25.46
N GLN A 167 -12.29 -17.75 -24.37
CA GLN A 167 -13.36 -18.74 -24.43
C GLN A 167 -14.66 -18.04 -24.82
N GLN A 168 -15.17 -18.33 -26.02
CA GLN A 168 -16.47 -17.83 -26.47
C GLN A 168 -17.59 -18.40 -25.59
N LEU A 169 -18.53 -17.55 -25.19
CA LEU A 169 -19.69 -17.94 -24.41
C LEU A 169 -20.73 -18.62 -25.31
N GLN A 170 -21.60 -19.42 -24.70
CA GLN A 170 -22.68 -20.12 -25.37
C GLN A 170 -24.00 -19.96 -24.62
N GLN A 171 -25.11 -20.37 -25.22
CA GLN A 171 -26.29 -20.73 -24.43
C GLN A 171 -26.23 -22.23 -24.07
N TYR A 172 -26.68 -22.56 -22.86
CA TYR A 172 -26.78 -23.96 -22.43
C TYR A 172 -27.97 -24.13 -21.47
N THR A 173 -28.51 -25.35 -21.41
CA THR A 173 -29.54 -25.72 -20.42
C THR A 173 -29.15 -25.22 -19.02
N CYS A 174 -30.04 -24.43 -18.39
CA CYS A 174 -29.78 -23.85 -17.08
C CYS A 174 -29.55 -24.97 -16.04
N ASN A 175 -28.39 -24.96 -15.38
CA ASN A 175 -27.91 -26.06 -14.54
C ASN A 175 -27.42 -25.62 -13.14
N ASN A 176 -27.60 -24.34 -12.79
CA ASN A 176 -27.25 -23.75 -11.48
C ASN A 176 -25.77 -23.92 -11.08
N THR A 177 -24.87 -24.07 -12.06
CA THR A 177 -23.43 -24.10 -11.81
C THR A 177 -22.82 -22.69 -11.89
N ALA A 178 -21.63 -22.51 -11.31
CA ALA A 178 -20.91 -21.24 -11.38
C ALA A 178 -20.58 -20.81 -12.84
N ALA A 179 -20.60 -21.73 -13.81
CA ALA A 179 -20.40 -21.43 -15.22
C ALA A 179 -21.51 -20.53 -15.82
N GLN A 180 -22.66 -20.41 -15.14
CA GLN A 180 -23.83 -19.63 -15.57
C GLN A 180 -24.13 -18.45 -14.63
N SER A 181 -23.29 -18.22 -13.62
CA SER A 181 -23.45 -17.18 -12.60
C SER A 181 -22.49 -16.02 -12.83
N PHE A 182 -23.00 -14.79 -12.77
CA PHE A 182 -22.29 -13.57 -13.11
C PHE A 182 -22.62 -12.44 -12.14
N THR A 183 -21.61 -11.63 -11.79
CA THR A 183 -21.80 -10.42 -11.00
C THR A 183 -21.84 -9.19 -11.91
N LEU A 184 -22.72 -8.24 -11.60
CA LEU A 184 -22.85 -6.96 -12.29
C LEU A 184 -22.19 -5.86 -11.46
N THR A 185 -21.08 -5.31 -11.95
CA THR A 185 -20.41 -4.18 -11.31
C THR A 185 -20.68 -2.91 -12.12
N PRO A 186 -21.36 -1.89 -11.56
CA PRO A 186 -21.58 -0.61 -12.25
C PRO A 186 -20.26 0.00 -12.71
N VAL A 187 -20.16 0.28 -14.00
CA VAL A 187 -19.12 1.10 -14.62
C VAL A 187 -19.56 2.55 -14.47
N SER A 188 -19.01 3.26 -13.49
CA SER A 188 -19.28 4.69 -13.28
C SER A 188 -19.33 5.43 -14.63
N SER A 189 -20.53 5.92 -14.98
CA SER A 189 -20.80 6.54 -16.29
C SER A 189 -20.56 8.05 -16.31
N GLU A 190 -19.98 8.61 -15.26
CA GLU A 190 -19.36 9.94 -15.33
C GLU A 190 -17.90 9.81 -15.80
N PRO A 191 -17.48 10.41 -16.93
CA PRO A 191 -16.29 11.24 -16.80
C PRO A 191 -16.66 12.23 -15.70
N PRO A 192 -15.91 12.31 -14.59
CA PRO A 192 -16.31 13.20 -13.52
C PRO A 192 -16.45 14.61 -14.11
N PRO A 193 -17.47 15.36 -13.70
CA PRO A 193 -17.79 16.63 -14.30
C PRO A 193 -16.63 17.56 -13.98
N GLY A 194 -15.77 17.75 -14.98
CA GLY A 194 -14.51 18.48 -14.88
C GLY A 194 -13.30 17.58 -14.64
N GLY A 195 -12.39 17.53 -15.62
CA GLY A 195 -10.95 17.36 -15.36
C GLY A 195 -10.42 16.07 -14.74
N ASP A 196 -11.24 15.05 -14.48
CA ASP A 196 -10.79 13.84 -13.79
C ASP A 196 -10.02 12.86 -14.69
N ILE A 197 -9.02 12.24 -14.08
CA ILE A 197 -8.06 11.32 -14.68
C ILE A 197 -8.38 9.88 -14.28
N ASP A 198 -8.19 8.93 -15.21
CA ASP A 198 -8.30 7.51 -14.89
C ASP A 198 -7.04 7.01 -14.17
N LEU A 199 -7.12 6.92 -12.84
CA LEU A 199 -6.09 6.42 -11.92
C LEU A 199 -6.15 4.90 -11.70
N GLY A 200 -6.87 4.17 -12.55
CA GLY A 200 -7.00 2.73 -12.45
C GLY A 200 -7.99 2.26 -11.35
N PRO A 201 -8.37 0.98 -11.39
CA PRO A 201 -9.47 0.44 -10.56
C PRO A 201 -9.17 0.37 -9.07
N ASN A 202 -7.88 0.43 -8.71
CA ASN A 202 -7.41 0.34 -7.32
C ASN A 202 -7.30 1.70 -6.64
N THR A 203 -7.68 2.77 -7.34
CA THR A 203 -7.75 4.12 -6.79
C THR A 203 -9.20 4.49 -6.57
N HIS A 204 -9.57 4.82 -5.35
CA HIS A 204 -10.90 5.26 -4.97
C HIS A 204 -10.86 6.74 -4.67
N VAL A 205 -11.46 7.54 -5.56
CA VAL A 205 -11.58 8.99 -5.38
C VAL A 205 -12.96 9.29 -4.80
N PHE A 206 -13.00 9.87 -3.62
CA PHE A 206 -14.21 10.28 -2.93
C PHE A 206 -14.42 11.78 -3.05
N ASP A 207 -15.62 12.20 -3.40
CA ASP A 207 -16.00 13.62 -3.42
C ASP A 207 -17.10 13.92 -2.38
N PRO A 208 -17.27 15.19 -1.95
CA PRO A 208 -18.20 15.53 -0.87
C PRO A 208 -19.69 15.30 -1.21
N SER A 209 -20.06 15.08 -2.46
CA SER A 209 -21.43 14.72 -2.85
C SER A 209 -21.77 13.25 -2.60
N MET A 210 -20.76 12.38 -2.46
CA MET A 210 -20.96 10.99 -2.09
C MET A 210 -21.47 10.88 -0.65
N SER A 211 -22.42 9.97 -0.40
CA SER A 211 -22.95 9.76 0.94
C SER A 211 -21.88 9.15 1.86
N SER A 212 -21.84 9.59 3.13
CA SER A 212 -20.96 9.01 4.15
C SER A 212 -21.08 7.50 4.25
N SER A 213 -22.29 6.94 4.10
CA SER A 213 -22.51 5.49 4.15
C SER A 213 -21.86 4.74 2.99
N ALA A 214 -21.89 5.30 1.78
CA ALA A 214 -21.22 4.72 0.62
C ALA A 214 -19.69 4.77 0.77
N ILE A 215 -19.15 5.91 1.20
CA ILE A 215 -17.71 6.07 1.46
C ILE A 215 -17.29 5.09 2.57
N GLN A 216 -17.99 5.08 3.70
CA GLN A 216 -17.69 4.19 4.82
C GLN A 216 -17.76 2.72 4.42
N SER A 217 -18.76 2.32 3.62
CA SER A 217 -18.86 0.95 3.10
C SER A 217 -17.62 0.58 2.28
N ARG A 218 -17.15 1.48 1.40
CA ARG A 218 -15.93 1.24 0.62
C ARG A 218 -14.69 1.13 1.51
N LEU A 219 -14.55 2.03 2.48
CA LEU A 219 -13.44 2.00 3.46
C LEU A 219 -13.41 0.67 4.21
N ASN A 220 -14.57 0.21 4.70
CA ASN A 220 -14.69 -1.07 5.40
C ASN A 220 -14.35 -2.26 4.50
N THR A 221 -14.80 -2.26 3.24
CA THR A 221 -14.45 -3.32 2.27
C THR A 221 -12.94 -3.39 2.04
N VAL A 222 -12.30 -2.24 1.81
CA VAL A 222 -10.84 -2.19 1.61
C VAL A 222 -10.11 -2.65 2.87
N PHE A 223 -10.49 -2.16 4.04
CA PHE A 223 -9.88 -2.58 5.30
C PHE A 223 -10.04 -4.10 5.54
N GLY A 224 -11.25 -4.64 5.36
CA GLY A 224 -11.49 -6.08 5.54
C GLY A 224 -10.68 -6.98 4.61
N GLN A 225 -10.30 -6.48 3.43
CA GLN A 225 -9.39 -7.18 2.52
C GLN A 225 -7.93 -7.02 2.92
N GLN A 226 -7.55 -5.84 3.42
CA GLN A 226 -6.15 -5.44 3.61
C GLN A 226 -5.63 -5.62 5.03
N GLU A 227 -6.49 -5.76 6.06
CA GLU A 227 -6.09 -5.83 7.47
C GLU A 227 -5.06 -6.93 7.73
N ARG A 228 -5.29 -8.12 7.17
CA ARG A 228 -4.43 -9.31 7.35
C ARG A 228 -3.59 -9.64 6.12
N ALA A 229 -3.60 -8.78 5.10
CA ALA A 229 -2.94 -9.03 3.82
C ALA A 229 -1.46 -8.59 3.81
N GLN A 230 -0.70 -8.96 4.84
CA GLN A 230 0.69 -8.53 5.02
C GLN A 230 1.53 -8.76 3.76
N PHE A 231 1.39 -9.92 3.12
CA PHE A 231 2.11 -10.24 1.89
C PHE A 231 1.20 -10.28 0.64
N GLY A 232 0.01 -9.69 0.73
CA GLY A 232 -0.93 -9.60 -0.39
C GLY A 232 -0.39 -8.78 -1.55
N GLN A 233 -0.89 -9.06 -2.76
CA GLN A 233 -0.52 -8.32 -3.97
C GLN A 233 -1.40 -7.09 -4.22
N ASN A 234 -2.55 -7.00 -3.55
CA ASN A 234 -3.44 -5.86 -3.71
C ASN A 234 -2.79 -4.59 -3.14
N ARG A 235 -3.01 -3.47 -3.82
CA ARG A 235 -2.50 -2.12 -3.53
C ARG A 235 -3.66 -1.18 -3.69
N VAL A 236 -3.89 -0.26 -2.75
CA VAL A 236 -5.06 0.62 -2.79
C VAL A 236 -4.68 2.06 -2.46
N ALA A 237 -5.26 3.01 -3.18
CA ALA A 237 -5.25 4.43 -2.83
C ALA A 237 -6.67 4.92 -2.55
N LEU A 238 -6.86 5.56 -1.41
CA LEU A 238 -8.10 6.18 -0.93
C LEU A 238 -7.89 7.69 -0.96
N LEU A 239 -8.39 8.35 -2.00
CA LEU A 239 -8.13 9.76 -2.28
C LEU A 239 -9.39 10.58 -2.03
N PHE A 240 -9.27 11.68 -1.30
CA PHE A 240 -10.41 12.52 -0.93
C PHE A 240 -10.27 13.88 -1.59
N LYS A 241 -11.24 14.29 -2.42
CA LYS A 241 -11.31 15.64 -2.98
C LYS A 241 -11.46 16.68 -1.85
N PRO A 242 -11.13 17.97 -2.10
CA PRO A 242 -11.38 19.02 -1.13
C PRO A 242 -12.82 19.02 -0.61
N GLY A 243 -12.99 19.06 0.71
CA GLY A 243 -14.29 19.03 1.38
C GLY A 243 -14.24 18.40 2.77
N SER A 244 -15.41 18.10 3.34
CA SER A 244 -15.55 17.51 4.68
C SER A 244 -16.33 16.20 4.62
N TYR A 245 -15.86 15.20 5.35
CA TYR A 245 -16.37 13.83 5.30
C TYR A 245 -16.62 13.30 6.71
N ASN A 246 -17.78 12.69 6.95
CA ASN A 246 -18.10 12.07 8.24
C ASN A 246 -17.90 10.55 8.15
N VAL A 247 -16.67 10.07 8.30
CA VAL A 247 -16.27 8.67 8.12
C VAL A 247 -15.09 8.30 9.03
N ASN A 248 -14.93 7.02 9.33
CA ASN A 248 -13.79 6.44 10.04
C ASN A 248 -13.02 5.51 9.10
N ALA A 249 -11.76 5.83 8.80
CA ALA A 249 -10.91 5.06 7.92
C ALA A 249 -9.87 4.28 8.73
N ASN A 250 -10.08 2.97 8.92
CA ASN A 250 -9.05 2.08 9.43
C ASN A 250 -8.17 1.61 8.26
N ILE A 251 -6.86 1.77 8.37
CA ILE A 251 -5.93 1.60 7.24
C ILE A 251 -5.16 0.29 7.40
N GLY A 252 -5.46 -0.68 6.53
CA GLY A 252 -4.78 -1.98 6.46
C GLY A 252 -3.45 -1.93 5.69
N PHE A 253 -2.88 -3.11 5.40
CA PHE A 253 -1.68 -3.22 4.58
C PHE A 253 -1.87 -2.63 3.19
N PHE A 254 -0.77 -2.18 2.58
CA PHE A 254 -0.69 -1.62 1.23
C PHE A 254 -1.79 -0.63 0.85
N THR A 255 -2.19 0.20 1.81
CA THR A 255 -3.25 1.18 1.64
C THR A 255 -2.67 2.58 1.90
N GLN A 256 -2.79 3.45 0.91
CA GLN A 256 -2.58 4.88 1.08
C GLN A 256 -3.93 5.56 1.27
N ILE A 257 -4.04 6.45 2.24
CA ILE A 257 -5.10 7.45 2.31
C ILE A 257 -4.51 8.85 2.13
N ALA A 258 -5.11 9.66 1.28
CA ALA A 258 -4.62 11.01 1.04
C ALA A 258 -5.71 12.02 0.69
N GLY A 259 -5.52 13.28 1.09
CA GLY A 259 -6.31 14.40 0.61
C GLY A 259 -5.75 14.98 -0.70
N LEU A 260 -6.64 15.35 -1.62
CA LEU A 260 -6.34 15.98 -2.90
C LEU A 260 -6.46 17.51 -2.83
N GLY A 261 -6.38 18.10 -1.63
CA GLY A 261 -6.31 19.54 -1.45
C GLY A 261 -4.90 20.09 -1.62
N PHE A 262 -4.77 21.40 -1.83
CA PHE A 262 -3.44 22.02 -1.79
C PHE A 262 -2.87 22.07 -0.36
N THR A 263 -3.74 22.12 0.65
CA THR A 263 -3.38 22.10 2.07
C THR A 263 -4.11 20.98 2.80
N PRO A 264 -3.61 20.49 3.95
CA PRO A 264 -4.29 19.44 4.71
C PRO A 264 -5.71 19.83 5.10
N ASP A 265 -5.92 21.09 5.52
CA ASP A 265 -7.23 21.59 5.94
C ASP A 265 -8.26 21.73 4.81
N SER A 266 -7.84 21.60 3.55
CA SER A 266 -8.78 21.54 2.43
C SER A 266 -9.58 20.23 2.41
N VAL A 267 -9.13 19.19 3.10
CA VAL A 267 -9.79 17.88 3.19
C VAL A 267 -9.90 17.51 4.66
N ASN A 268 -11.11 17.51 5.21
CA ASN A 268 -11.33 17.19 6.62
C ASN A 268 -12.14 15.91 6.82
N ILE A 269 -11.59 14.97 7.58
CA ILE A 269 -12.30 13.78 8.05
C ILE A 269 -12.80 14.03 9.48
N ASN A 270 -14.12 14.19 9.66
CA ASN A 270 -14.77 14.17 10.97
C ASN A 270 -15.02 12.69 11.34
N GLY A 271 -14.14 12.11 12.13
CA GLY A 271 -14.13 10.67 12.36
C GLY A 271 -12.78 10.18 12.82
N ALA A 272 -12.08 9.39 12.00
CA ALA A 272 -10.73 8.90 12.30
C ALA A 272 -9.99 8.52 11.02
N VAL A 273 -8.66 8.63 11.02
CA VAL A 273 -7.78 8.01 10.02
C VAL A 273 -6.71 7.26 10.79
N HIS A 274 -7.00 6.00 11.07
CA HIS A 274 -6.33 5.28 12.13
C HIS A 274 -5.78 3.93 11.70
N VAL A 275 -4.84 3.43 12.50
CA VAL A 275 -4.28 2.09 12.39
C VAL A 275 -4.33 1.43 13.76
N GLU A 276 -4.86 0.21 13.77
CA GLU A 276 -4.99 -0.65 14.95
C GLU A 276 -4.11 -1.90 14.82
N ALA A 277 -3.84 -2.55 15.95
CA ALA A 277 -3.10 -3.81 15.99
C ALA A 277 -3.97 -5.01 16.44
N ASP A 278 -5.30 -4.85 16.44
CA ASP A 278 -6.28 -5.88 16.79
C ASP A 278 -6.05 -7.21 16.05
N TRP A 279 -5.70 -7.14 14.76
CA TRP A 279 -5.47 -8.33 13.92
C TRP A 279 -4.36 -9.25 14.46
N PHE A 280 -3.42 -8.66 15.23
CA PHE A 280 -2.28 -9.34 15.83
C PHE A 280 -2.24 -9.14 17.37
N GLY A 281 -3.41 -9.05 18.01
CA GLY A 281 -3.55 -9.07 19.47
C GLY A 281 -2.93 -7.85 20.16
N GLY A 282 -2.98 -6.68 19.54
CA GLY A 282 -2.38 -5.43 20.03
C GLY A 282 -0.90 -5.27 19.70
N ASN A 283 -0.26 -6.29 19.07
CA ASN A 283 1.12 -6.20 18.65
C ASN A 283 1.23 -5.49 17.28
N ALA A 284 1.71 -4.25 17.28
CA ALA A 284 1.88 -3.44 16.09
C ALA A 284 3.22 -3.66 15.37
N THR A 285 4.09 -4.60 15.81
CA THR A 285 5.43 -4.83 15.21
C THR A 285 5.38 -5.24 13.73
N GLN A 286 4.20 -5.57 13.20
CA GLN A 286 3.99 -5.92 11.79
C GLN A 286 3.07 -4.96 11.04
N ASN A 287 2.67 -3.83 11.63
CA ASN A 287 1.83 -2.83 10.97
C ASN A 287 2.63 -1.98 9.96
N PHE A 288 2.99 -2.60 8.84
CA PHE A 288 3.82 -2.03 7.77
C PHE A 288 3.00 -1.48 6.59
N TRP A 289 3.73 -0.90 5.62
CA TRP A 289 3.32 -0.63 4.23
C TRP A 289 1.98 0.07 4.09
N ARG A 290 1.82 1.24 4.70
CA ARG A 290 0.60 2.05 4.59
C ARG A 290 0.95 3.51 4.69
N SER A 291 0.06 4.44 4.35
CA SER A 291 0.40 5.87 4.48
C SER A 291 -0.82 6.73 4.68
N ALA A 292 -0.64 7.85 5.38
CA ALA A 292 -1.61 8.93 5.50
C ALA A 292 -0.95 10.25 5.09
N GLU A 293 -1.60 10.98 4.17
CA GLU A 293 -1.02 12.19 3.59
C GLU A 293 -2.00 13.33 3.32
N ASN A 294 -1.62 14.57 3.64
CA ASN A 294 -2.25 15.80 3.12
C ASN A 294 -3.77 15.92 3.41
N LEU A 295 -4.19 15.61 4.62
CA LEU A 295 -5.57 15.81 5.08
C LEU A 295 -5.60 16.20 6.56
N SER A 296 -6.71 16.80 6.99
CA SER A 296 -7.01 17.02 8.40
C SER A 296 -7.95 15.95 8.94
N VAL A 297 -7.77 15.59 10.21
CA VAL A 297 -8.67 14.71 10.96
C VAL A 297 -9.18 15.46 12.16
N THR A 298 -10.50 15.43 12.36
CA THR A 298 -11.16 15.86 13.59
C THR A 298 -11.64 14.59 14.31
N PRO A 299 -10.85 14.04 15.25
CA PRO A 299 -11.11 12.71 15.76
C PRO A 299 -12.39 12.65 16.61
N THR A 300 -13.21 11.62 16.41
CA THR A 300 -14.36 11.39 17.30
C THR A 300 -13.85 11.06 18.70
N GLY A 301 -14.22 11.86 19.70
CA GLY A 301 -13.67 11.72 21.06
C GLY A 301 -12.31 12.38 21.27
N GLY A 302 -11.80 13.11 20.27
CA GLY A 302 -10.64 14.01 20.41
C GLY A 302 -9.27 13.33 20.36
N THR A 303 -9.19 12.03 20.07
CA THR A 303 -7.92 11.30 19.93
C THR A 303 -7.95 10.37 18.71
N ASP A 304 -6.94 10.48 17.84
CA ASP A 304 -6.70 9.56 16.73
C ASP A 304 -5.59 8.55 17.10
N ARG A 305 -5.42 7.48 16.31
CA ARG A 305 -4.39 6.46 16.56
C ARG A 305 -3.67 6.04 15.29
N TRP A 306 -2.35 6.07 15.32
CA TRP A 306 -1.48 5.58 14.25
C TRP A 306 -0.51 4.54 14.80
N ALA A 307 -1.04 3.37 15.20
CA ALA A 307 -0.26 2.29 15.81
C ALA A 307 0.50 1.49 14.74
N VAL A 308 1.66 1.99 14.32
CA VAL A 308 2.41 1.46 13.17
C VAL A 308 3.82 0.99 13.54
N SER A 309 4.44 0.28 12.60
CA SER A 309 5.89 0.03 12.60
C SER A 309 6.57 0.71 11.39
N GLN A 310 7.56 0.08 10.74
CA GLN A 310 8.31 0.66 9.62
C GLN A 310 7.45 0.83 8.34
N ALA A 311 7.91 1.71 7.43
CA ALA A 311 7.27 2.02 6.14
C ALA A 311 5.79 2.43 6.24
N ALA A 312 5.47 3.23 7.27
CA ALA A 312 4.14 3.73 7.53
C ALA A 312 4.10 5.27 7.68
N PRO A 313 4.46 6.05 6.64
CA PRO A 313 4.63 7.50 6.78
C PRO A 313 3.32 8.22 7.12
N TYR A 314 3.44 9.18 8.05
CA TYR A 314 2.38 10.12 8.43
C TYR A 314 2.80 11.54 8.05
N ARG A 315 2.43 11.97 6.83
CA ARG A 315 2.97 13.20 6.22
C ARG A 315 1.91 14.27 6.05
N ARG A 316 2.26 15.52 6.35
CA ARG A 316 1.41 16.65 5.97
C ARG A 316 -0.01 16.52 6.52
N MET A 317 -0.12 16.03 7.75
CA MET A 317 -1.40 15.78 8.40
C MET A 317 -1.74 16.92 9.36
N HIS A 318 -3.03 17.18 9.55
CA HIS A 318 -3.49 18.06 10.62
C HIS A 318 -4.48 17.32 11.53
N VAL A 319 -4.04 16.86 12.69
CA VAL A 319 -4.92 16.25 13.68
C VAL A 319 -5.43 17.31 14.63
N ARG A 320 -6.72 17.60 14.56
CA ARG A 320 -7.44 18.54 15.44
C ARG A 320 -7.81 17.86 16.75
N GLY A 321 -6.79 17.36 17.45
CA GLY A 321 -6.92 16.51 18.63
C GLY A 321 -5.59 15.88 19.05
N ASN A 322 -5.66 14.80 19.81
CA ASN A 322 -4.49 14.01 20.24
C ASN A 322 -4.16 12.91 19.23
N LEU A 323 -2.93 12.39 19.30
CA LEU A 323 -2.47 11.26 18.49
C LEU A 323 -1.77 10.21 19.36
N LEU A 324 -2.25 8.98 19.32
CA LEU A 324 -1.59 7.81 19.90
C LEU A 324 -0.76 7.10 18.83
N LEU A 325 0.46 6.69 19.18
CA LEU A 325 1.34 5.98 18.25
C LEU A 325 1.42 4.48 18.53
N ASP A 326 0.65 3.98 19.49
CA ASP A 326 0.61 2.58 19.90
C ASP A 326 -0.82 2.07 20.10
N ASP A 327 -0.94 0.76 20.30
CA ASP A 327 -2.19 0.08 20.64
C ASP A 327 -2.02 -0.81 21.88
N GLY A 328 -1.17 -0.38 22.82
CA GLY A 328 -0.93 -1.05 24.11
C GLY A 328 0.01 -2.27 24.07
N GLY A 329 0.22 -2.92 22.92
CA GLY A 329 1.23 -3.98 22.73
C GLY A 329 2.56 -3.44 22.22
N TRP A 330 3.44 -4.30 21.67
CA TRP A 330 4.73 -3.87 21.11
C TRP A 330 4.55 -3.06 19.81
N SER A 331 5.40 -2.07 19.58
CA SER A 331 5.39 -1.24 18.37
C SER A 331 6.81 -0.77 18.02
N SER A 332 7.14 -0.72 16.71
CA SER A 332 8.49 -0.45 16.21
C SER A 332 8.48 0.55 15.04
N GLY A 333 7.69 1.60 15.20
CA GLY A 333 7.63 2.74 14.30
C GLY A 333 8.86 3.64 14.43
N GLY A 334 8.87 4.81 13.82
CA GLY A 334 7.88 5.28 12.86
C GLY A 334 8.29 6.65 12.35
N TRP A 335 7.56 7.13 11.34
CA TRP A 335 7.89 8.37 10.62
C TRP A 335 6.71 9.33 10.63
N MET A 336 6.94 10.55 11.08
CA MET A 336 6.01 11.66 10.95
C MET A 336 6.73 12.91 10.44
N SER A 337 6.21 13.55 9.40
CA SER A 337 6.83 14.78 8.89
C SER A 337 5.82 15.80 8.39
N ASP A 338 6.17 17.08 8.49
CA ASP A 338 5.33 18.18 7.97
C ASP A 338 3.92 18.20 8.58
N SER A 339 3.74 17.66 9.78
CA SER A 339 2.41 17.42 10.39
C SER A 339 2.17 18.29 11.63
N LEU A 340 0.92 18.72 11.81
CA LEU A 340 0.41 19.47 12.95
C LEU A 340 -0.54 18.58 13.77
N ILE A 341 -0.29 18.46 15.07
CA ILE A 341 -1.17 17.79 16.02
C ILE A 341 -1.60 18.80 17.08
N ASP A 342 -2.82 19.32 17.06
CA ASP A 342 -3.24 20.38 17.98
C ASP A 342 -3.08 19.99 19.47
N GLY A 343 -3.28 18.71 19.77
CA GLY A 343 -3.20 18.14 21.11
C GLY A 343 -1.88 17.45 21.44
N GLN A 344 -1.96 16.41 22.27
CA GLN A 344 -0.83 15.61 22.70
C GLN A 344 -0.54 14.48 21.72
N VAL A 345 0.74 14.31 21.37
CA VAL A 345 1.25 13.05 20.83
C VAL A 345 1.74 12.18 21.97
N ARG A 346 1.27 10.93 22.04
CA ARG A 346 1.76 9.93 22.99
C ARG A 346 2.43 8.79 22.23
N SER A 347 3.73 8.61 22.44
CA SER A 347 4.48 7.51 21.80
C SER A 347 4.01 6.14 22.27
N GLY A 348 3.52 6.05 23.51
CA GLY A 348 3.17 4.79 24.14
C GLY A 348 4.34 3.82 24.16
N SER A 349 4.12 2.58 23.73
CA SER A 349 5.11 1.50 23.72
C SER A 349 6.18 1.59 22.62
N GLN A 350 6.09 2.57 21.71
CA GLN A 350 6.97 2.70 20.55
C GLN A 350 8.44 2.59 20.95
N GLN A 351 9.14 1.59 20.39
CA GLN A 351 10.56 1.36 20.66
C GLN A 351 11.40 2.58 20.28
N GLN A 352 11.11 3.15 19.11
CA GLN A 352 11.74 4.36 18.60
C GLN A 352 10.73 5.17 17.78
N TRP A 353 11.08 6.41 17.46
CA TRP A 353 10.28 7.26 16.58
C TRP A 353 11.13 8.39 16.01
N VAL A 354 10.87 8.80 14.77
CA VAL A 354 11.43 10.03 14.21
C VAL A 354 10.32 10.96 13.73
N SER A 355 10.48 12.24 14.07
CA SER A 355 9.64 13.32 13.56
C SER A 355 10.48 14.44 12.96
N ARG A 356 10.03 15.00 11.84
CA ARG A 356 10.73 16.08 11.13
C ARG A 356 9.80 17.20 10.70
N ASN A 357 10.18 18.45 10.94
CA ASN A 357 9.36 19.62 10.53
C ASN A 357 7.90 19.52 11.03
N THR A 358 7.73 19.10 12.28
CA THR A 358 6.41 18.87 12.89
C THR A 358 6.09 19.93 13.94
N GLN A 359 4.82 20.00 14.30
CA GLN A 359 4.33 20.79 15.43
C GLN A 359 3.26 20.00 16.17
N TRP A 360 3.23 20.10 17.49
CA TRP A 360 2.18 19.52 18.32
C TRP A 360 1.75 20.46 19.45
N GLY A 361 0.74 20.11 20.24
CA GLY A 361 0.48 20.75 21.53
C GLY A 361 1.49 20.29 22.59
N SER A 362 1.68 18.97 22.74
CA SER A 362 2.68 18.38 23.64
C SER A 362 3.10 16.98 23.19
N TRP A 363 4.20 16.47 23.75
CA TRP A 363 4.67 15.10 23.52
C TRP A 363 4.89 14.38 24.86
N THR A 364 4.43 13.14 24.96
CA THR A 364 4.72 12.25 26.10
C THR A 364 5.12 10.85 25.64
N GLY A 365 5.88 10.15 26.49
CA GLY A 365 6.34 8.80 26.22
C GLY A 365 7.68 8.75 25.48
N SER A 366 8.44 7.70 25.80
CA SER A 366 9.75 7.40 25.23
C SER A 366 10.09 5.95 25.54
N ASN A 367 10.85 5.29 24.65
CA ASN A 367 11.43 3.98 24.94
C ASN A 367 12.94 3.97 24.72
N TRP A 368 13.44 3.67 23.52
CA TRP A 368 14.89 3.57 23.27
C TRP A 368 15.48 4.75 22.51
N ASN A 369 14.78 5.29 21.52
CA ASN A 369 15.32 6.33 20.65
C ASN A 369 14.22 7.19 20.01
N MET A 370 13.92 8.37 20.59
CA MET A 370 12.98 9.33 19.99
C MET A 370 13.76 10.52 19.42
N VAL A 371 13.63 10.74 18.11
CA VAL A 371 14.40 11.75 17.37
C VAL A 371 13.46 12.84 16.83
N PHE A 372 13.81 14.09 17.10
CA PHE A 372 13.05 15.27 16.71
C PHE A 372 13.95 16.19 15.89
N VAL A 373 13.63 16.41 14.61
CA VAL A 373 14.46 17.20 13.68
C VAL A 373 13.64 18.38 13.16
N GLY A 374 14.01 19.61 13.54
CA GLY A 374 13.23 20.78 13.13
C GLY A 374 11.78 20.77 13.64
N ALA A 375 11.48 20.06 14.72
CA ALA A 375 10.16 20.16 15.36
C ALA A 375 10.03 21.52 16.06
N ALA A 376 8.95 22.25 15.78
CA ALA A 376 8.73 23.61 16.32
C ALA A 376 8.75 23.65 17.85
N ASN A 377 8.30 22.57 18.49
CA ASN A 377 8.22 22.43 19.93
C ASN A 377 8.60 21.02 20.39
N ALA A 378 9.82 20.59 20.04
CA ALA A 378 10.40 19.34 20.54
C ALA A 378 10.29 19.23 22.09
N PRO A 379 9.98 18.05 22.65
CA PRO A 379 9.84 17.88 24.10
C PRO A 379 11.12 18.25 24.85
N ALA A 380 10.98 18.68 26.11
CA ALA A 380 12.11 18.90 27.00
C ALA A 380 12.82 17.58 27.40
N GLY A 381 14.07 17.67 27.84
CA GLY A 381 14.91 16.52 28.18
C GLY A 381 15.96 16.21 27.11
N ASN A 382 16.94 15.37 27.45
CA ASN A 382 18.02 14.99 26.53
C ASN A 382 18.39 13.53 26.75
N TYR A 383 18.80 12.87 25.68
CA TYR A 383 19.38 11.55 25.71
C TYR A 383 20.51 11.44 26.77
N PRO A 384 20.62 10.33 27.52
CA PRO A 384 19.89 9.06 27.38
C PRO A 384 18.58 8.98 28.16
N ASN A 385 18.26 9.95 29.03
CA ASN A 385 17.07 9.88 29.88
C ASN A 385 16.37 11.24 30.06
N PRO A 386 15.20 11.45 29.43
CA PRO A 386 14.56 10.56 28.45
C PRO A 386 15.43 10.43 27.19
N PRO A 387 15.33 9.34 26.41
CA PRO A 387 16.13 9.09 25.22
C PRO A 387 15.68 9.94 24.02
N TYR A 388 15.74 11.26 24.20
CA TYR A 388 15.35 12.27 23.23
C TYR A 388 16.58 12.86 22.55
N THR A 389 16.66 12.66 21.24
CA THR A 389 17.62 13.33 20.36
C THR A 389 16.93 14.50 19.69
N ARG A 390 17.42 15.72 19.90
CA ARG A 390 16.77 16.93 19.40
C ARG A 390 17.73 17.72 18.53
N ILE A 391 17.33 17.95 17.28
CA ILE A 391 18.03 18.78 16.32
C ILE A 391 17.11 19.96 16.01
N ALA A 392 17.57 21.18 16.29
CA ALA A 392 16.73 22.38 16.26
C ALA A 392 16.15 22.70 14.88
N GLN A 393 16.89 22.38 13.82
CA GLN A 393 16.54 22.68 12.43
C GLN A 393 16.82 21.47 11.54
N THR A 394 15.96 21.24 10.56
CA THR A 394 16.23 20.35 9.44
C THR A 394 17.17 21.05 8.46
N PRO A 395 18.43 20.63 8.29
CA PRO A 395 19.42 21.44 7.59
C PRO A 395 19.13 21.62 6.10
N ILE A 396 18.65 20.56 5.43
CA ILE A 396 18.27 20.60 4.02
C ILE A 396 17.18 19.58 3.78
N VAL A 397 16.10 20.00 3.12
CA VAL A 397 14.98 19.11 2.81
C VAL A 397 14.17 19.61 1.64
N ARG A 398 13.48 18.69 0.99
CA ARG A 398 12.38 18.97 0.07
C ARG A 398 11.24 18.09 0.55
N GLU A 399 10.07 18.65 0.82
CA GLU A 399 8.93 17.81 1.18
C GLU A 399 8.50 16.95 -0.04
N LYS A 400 7.88 15.80 0.24
CA LYS A 400 7.48 14.84 -0.80
C LYS A 400 6.52 15.48 -1.81
N PRO A 401 6.68 15.24 -3.13
CA PRO A 401 5.66 15.60 -4.11
C PRO A 401 4.34 14.88 -3.85
N PHE A 402 3.21 15.56 -4.08
CA PHE A 402 1.88 14.99 -3.86
C PHE A 402 0.88 15.39 -4.95
N LEU A 403 -0.06 14.48 -5.22
CA LEU A 403 -1.17 14.70 -6.14
C LEU A 403 -2.23 15.58 -5.45
N TYR A 404 -2.74 16.59 -6.16
CA TYR A 404 -3.84 17.42 -5.68
C TYR A 404 -4.70 17.92 -6.84
N ILE A 405 -5.85 18.49 -6.52
CA ILE A 405 -6.78 19.12 -7.44
C ILE A 405 -6.73 20.64 -7.21
N ASP A 406 -6.48 21.41 -8.28
CA ASP A 406 -6.47 22.86 -8.21
C ASP A 406 -7.87 23.48 -8.14
N GLY A 407 -7.95 24.80 -7.96
CA GLY A 407 -9.24 25.52 -7.87
C GLY A 407 -10.09 25.45 -9.14
N ALA A 408 -9.55 24.98 -10.27
CA ALA A 408 -10.28 24.76 -11.51
C ALA A 408 -10.69 23.28 -11.70
N GLY A 409 -10.48 22.43 -10.69
CA GLY A 409 -10.83 21.01 -10.75
C GLY A 409 -9.83 20.15 -11.52
N LYS A 410 -8.62 20.65 -11.82
CA LYS A 410 -7.62 19.89 -12.58
C LYS A 410 -6.62 19.21 -11.64
N TYR A 411 -6.26 17.97 -11.98
CA TYR A 411 -5.20 17.25 -11.29
C TYR A 411 -3.83 17.83 -11.61
N GLN A 412 -3.03 17.95 -10.56
CA GLN A 412 -1.70 18.50 -10.54
C GLN A 412 -0.84 17.67 -9.58
N VAL A 413 0.47 17.64 -9.81
CA VAL A 413 1.43 17.19 -8.79
C VAL A 413 2.17 18.42 -8.30
N PHE A 414 2.00 18.76 -7.02
CA PHE A 414 2.80 19.81 -6.40
C PHE A 414 4.17 19.24 -6.04
N VAL A 415 5.22 19.95 -6.45
CA VAL A 415 6.62 19.65 -6.16
C VAL A 415 7.14 20.74 -5.22
N PRO A 416 7.20 20.49 -3.91
CA PRO A 416 7.75 21.45 -2.96
C PRO A 416 9.18 21.86 -3.32
N ALA A 417 9.53 23.12 -3.11
CA ALA A 417 10.89 23.60 -3.30
C ALA A 417 11.83 23.00 -2.25
N ILE A 418 13.13 22.99 -2.56
CA ILE A 418 14.15 22.74 -1.55
C ILE A 418 14.15 23.86 -0.51
N ARG A 419 14.35 23.50 0.75
CA ARG A 419 14.45 24.41 1.88
C ARG A 419 15.64 24.01 2.73
N GLN A 420 16.20 25.00 3.43
CA GLN A 420 17.32 24.80 4.33
C GLN A 420 16.96 25.35 5.71
N ASN A 421 17.55 24.73 6.74
CA ASN A 421 17.43 25.13 8.13
C ASN A 421 15.97 25.34 8.59
N THR A 422 15.08 24.43 8.20
CA THR A 422 13.65 24.57 8.47
C THR A 422 13.27 24.09 9.87
N THR A 423 12.21 24.68 10.40
CA THR A 423 11.56 24.28 11.64
C THR A 423 10.04 24.38 11.45
N GLY A 424 9.29 23.43 12.03
CA GLY A 424 7.84 23.38 11.93
C GLY A 424 7.33 23.00 10.54
N ILE A 425 6.01 23.03 10.41
CA ILE A 425 5.28 22.64 9.20
C ILE A 425 5.47 23.65 8.06
N THR A 426 5.29 23.17 6.85
CA THR A 426 5.55 23.91 5.61
C THR A 426 4.31 24.56 5.01
N TRP A 427 3.11 24.13 5.42
CA TRP A 427 1.85 24.49 4.78
C TRP A 427 1.03 25.58 5.47
N GLN A 428 1.53 26.11 6.59
CA GLN A 428 1.03 27.38 7.13
C GLN A 428 1.73 28.55 6.41
N GLY A 429 0.97 29.27 5.58
CA GLY A 429 1.46 30.39 4.79
C GLY A 429 1.90 30.00 3.37
N THR A 430 2.86 30.73 2.82
CA THR A 430 3.35 30.51 1.45
C THR A 430 4.09 29.18 1.34
N GLN A 431 3.78 28.42 0.30
CA GLN A 431 4.42 27.14 0.00
C GLN A 431 5.20 27.24 -1.31
N PRO A 432 6.50 27.53 -1.26
CA PRO A 432 7.34 27.57 -2.45
C PRO A 432 7.39 26.19 -3.11
N GLY A 433 7.24 26.15 -4.42
CA GLY A 433 7.24 24.92 -5.21
C GLY A 433 6.60 25.16 -6.57
N GLN A 434 6.44 24.08 -7.32
CA GLN A 434 5.85 24.12 -8.65
C GLN A 434 4.72 23.09 -8.75
N SER A 435 3.59 23.50 -9.32
CA SER A 435 2.53 22.56 -9.72
C SER A 435 2.76 22.11 -11.15
N LEU A 436 2.91 20.81 -11.33
CA LEU A 436 3.04 20.17 -12.64
C LEU A 436 1.68 19.59 -13.05
N PRO A 437 1.12 20.00 -14.21
CA PRO A 437 -0.16 19.47 -14.68
C PRO A 437 -0.03 17.99 -14.99
N ILE A 438 -1.12 17.26 -14.73
CA ILE A 438 -1.12 15.80 -14.89
C ILE A 438 -0.83 15.35 -16.33
N ASP A 439 -1.09 16.20 -17.33
CA ASP A 439 -0.75 15.91 -18.73
C ASP A 439 0.76 15.79 -18.97
N GLN A 440 1.62 16.29 -18.07
CA GLN A 440 3.06 16.05 -18.08
C GLN A 440 3.46 14.69 -17.52
N PHE A 441 2.51 13.91 -16.97
CA PHE A 441 2.74 12.59 -16.42
C PHE A 441 2.23 11.50 -17.35
N HIS A 442 2.98 10.41 -17.43
CA HIS A 442 2.43 9.13 -17.84
C HIS A 442 1.85 8.45 -16.61
N VAL A 443 0.53 8.21 -16.63
CA VAL A 443 -0.18 7.44 -15.60
C VAL A 443 0.06 5.96 -15.87
N VAL A 444 0.99 5.37 -15.12
CA VAL A 444 1.39 3.97 -15.26
C VAL A 444 0.36 3.09 -14.57
N LYS A 445 -0.11 2.05 -15.28
CA LYS A 445 -1.10 1.08 -14.77
C LYS A 445 -0.55 -0.34 -14.83
N PRO A 446 -1.03 -1.26 -13.96
CA PRO A 446 -0.62 -2.65 -14.01
C PRO A 446 -0.72 -3.23 -15.43
N GLY A 447 0.32 -3.96 -15.86
CA GLY A 447 0.47 -4.46 -17.23
C GLY A 447 1.35 -3.61 -18.14
N ALA A 448 1.67 -2.36 -17.76
CA ALA A 448 2.66 -1.55 -18.50
C ALA A 448 4.05 -2.20 -18.45
N THR A 449 4.72 -2.27 -19.60
CA THR A 449 6.07 -2.82 -19.68
C THR A 449 7.12 -1.77 -19.35
N ALA A 450 8.30 -2.18 -18.89
CA ALA A 450 9.41 -1.26 -18.65
C ALA A 450 9.83 -0.50 -19.93
N GLN A 451 9.70 -1.12 -21.11
CA GLN A 451 9.93 -0.48 -22.40
C GLN A 451 8.96 0.69 -22.64
N GLN A 452 7.67 0.49 -22.37
CA GLN A 452 6.65 1.53 -22.50
C GLN A 452 6.92 2.68 -21.52
N ILE A 453 7.27 2.36 -20.27
CA ILE A 453 7.62 3.35 -19.26
C ILE A 453 8.85 4.16 -19.69
N ASN A 454 9.91 3.50 -20.15
CA ASN A 454 11.13 4.14 -20.65
C ASN A 454 10.86 5.03 -21.88
N ALA A 455 9.99 4.60 -22.79
CA ALA A 455 9.59 5.40 -23.94
C ALA A 455 8.88 6.71 -23.52
N GLN A 456 8.07 6.68 -22.46
CA GLN A 456 7.40 7.88 -21.93
C GLN A 456 8.39 8.82 -21.23
N LEU A 457 9.35 8.28 -20.47
CA LEU A 457 10.46 9.06 -19.90
C LEU A 457 11.28 9.75 -21.01
N ALA A 458 11.62 9.03 -22.07
CA ALA A 458 12.33 9.56 -23.23
C ALA A 458 11.51 10.63 -23.98
N ALA A 459 10.18 10.51 -23.99
CA ALA A 459 9.26 11.50 -24.55
C ALA A 459 9.03 12.74 -23.64
N GLY A 460 9.76 12.86 -22.53
CA GLY A 460 9.68 14.04 -21.66
C GLY A 460 8.63 13.95 -20.56
N LYS A 461 7.95 12.80 -20.38
CA LYS A 461 6.95 12.65 -19.30
C LYS A 461 7.61 12.39 -17.95
N ASN A 462 6.92 12.81 -16.90
CA ASN A 462 7.08 12.31 -15.54
C ASN A 462 6.28 11.00 -15.38
N LEU A 463 6.42 10.30 -14.26
CA LEU A 463 5.70 9.05 -14.00
C LEU A 463 4.79 9.17 -12.77
N LEU A 464 3.53 8.75 -12.93
CA LEU A 464 2.60 8.52 -11.83
C LEU A 464 2.18 7.05 -11.84
N PHE A 465 2.74 6.24 -10.94
CA PHE A 465 2.35 4.85 -10.78
C PHE A 465 1.05 4.76 -9.99
N THR A 466 0.02 4.19 -10.60
CA THR A 466 -1.22 3.84 -9.90
C THR A 466 -1.00 2.64 -8.97
N PRO A 467 -1.89 2.38 -7.99
CA PRO A 467 -1.69 1.28 -7.05
C PRO A 467 -1.63 -0.09 -7.76
N GLY A 468 -0.49 -0.76 -7.65
CA GLY A 468 -0.30 -2.09 -8.21
C GLY A 468 1.11 -2.65 -8.04
N VAL A 469 1.28 -3.90 -8.47
CA VAL A 469 2.57 -4.59 -8.54
C VAL A 469 2.98 -4.70 -10.01
N TYR A 470 4.14 -4.16 -10.34
CA TYR A 470 4.65 -3.99 -11.69
C TYR A 470 5.88 -4.88 -11.89
N ARG A 471 5.76 -5.89 -12.73
CA ARG A 471 6.89 -6.75 -13.10
C ARG A 471 7.68 -6.11 -14.23
N VAL A 472 8.97 -5.87 -14.01
CA VAL A 472 9.85 -5.17 -14.96
C VAL A 472 10.99 -6.10 -15.37
N ASN A 473 11.09 -6.40 -16.67
CA ASN A 473 12.11 -7.28 -17.22
C ASN A 473 13.32 -6.54 -17.80
N GLU A 474 13.31 -5.20 -17.72
CA GLU A 474 14.45 -4.33 -17.95
C GLU A 474 14.40 -3.15 -16.99
N THR A 475 15.52 -2.44 -16.85
CA THR A 475 15.63 -1.28 -15.96
C THR A 475 14.80 -0.10 -16.45
N ILE A 476 14.00 0.49 -15.56
CA ILE A 476 13.41 1.81 -15.77
C ILE A 476 14.51 2.87 -15.59
N ARG A 477 14.79 3.66 -16.63
CA ARG A 477 15.94 4.58 -16.69
C ARG A 477 15.48 6.03 -16.62
N VAL A 478 15.63 6.64 -15.47
CA VAL A 478 15.31 8.07 -15.25
C VAL A 478 16.54 8.90 -15.56
N THR A 479 16.58 9.49 -16.76
CA THR A 479 17.76 10.20 -17.28
C THR A 479 17.60 11.71 -17.39
N ARG A 480 16.36 12.21 -17.31
CA ARG A 480 16.07 13.65 -17.47
C ARG A 480 16.11 14.35 -16.10
N PRO A 481 16.80 15.50 -15.96
CA PRO A 481 16.74 16.33 -14.77
C PRO A 481 15.30 16.65 -14.38
N ASP A 482 15.07 16.88 -13.09
CA ASP A 482 13.77 17.26 -12.51
C ASP A 482 12.61 16.28 -12.71
N THR A 483 12.88 15.08 -13.24
CA THR A 483 11.84 14.06 -13.41
C THR A 483 11.22 13.70 -12.06
N VAL A 484 9.89 13.68 -12.03
CA VAL A 484 9.11 13.18 -10.90
C VAL A 484 8.64 11.76 -11.19
N VAL A 485 8.93 10.84 -10.27
CA VAL A 485 8.39 9.49 -10.21
C VAL A 485 7.61 9.36 -8.91
N LEU A 486 6.28 9.40 -9.01
CA LEU A 486 5.37 9.35 -7.87
C LEU A 486 4.57 8.05 -7.91
N GLY A 487 4.53 7.33 -6.80
CA GLY A 487 3.68 6.15 -6.60
C GLY A 487 2.49 6.44 -5.71
N LEU A 488 1.33 5.90 -6.09
CA LEU A 488 0.12 5.85 -5.27
C LEU A 488 -0.06 4.45 -4.70
N GLY A 489 -0.60 4.36 -3.48
CA GLY A 489 -0.99 3.10 -2.86
C GLY A 489 0.15 2.08 -2.73
N LEU A 490 1.37 2.54 -2.43
CA LEU A 490 2.57 1.70 -2.29
C LEU A 490 2.87 0.91 -3.58
N ALA A 491 2.78 1.59 -4.73
CA ALA A 491 3.12 1.02 -6.03
C ALA A 491 4.48 0.30 -5.97
N THR A 492 4.49 -0.96 -6.40
CA THR A 492 5.60 -1.89 -6.14
C THR A 492 6.22 -2.34 -7.46
N LEU A 493 7.53 -2.18 -7.61
CA LEU A 493 8.30 -2.69 -8.75
C LEU A 493 8.97 -4.02 -8.38
N VAL A 494 8.81 -5.02 -9.23
CA VAL A 494 9.40 -6.36 -9.08
C VAL A 494 10.30 -6.62 -10.29
N PRO A 495 11.64 -6.63 -10.15
CA PRO A 495 12.52 -6.95 -11.26
C PRO A 495 12.43 -8.44 -11.61
N GLU A 496 12.28 -8.73 -12.89
CA GLU A 496 12.39 -10.07 -13.46
C GLU A 496 13.82 -10.29 -13.96
N ASN A 497 14.25 -11.55 -14.05
CA ASN A 497 15.53 -11.94 -14.65
C ASN A 497 16.78 -11.30 -14.01
N GLY A 498 16.69 -10.82 -12.77
CA GLY A 498 17.82 -10.26 -12.02
C GLY A 498 18.24 -8.85 -12.46
N VAL A 499 17.38 -8.12 -13.18
CA VAL A 499 17.67 -6.73 -13.58
C VAL A 499 17.61 -5.78 -12.40
N THR A 500 18.27 -4.63 -12.51
CA THR A 500 17.96 -3.48 -11.65
C THR A 500 16.62 -2.92 -12.04
N ALA A 501 15.71 -2.73 -11.07
CA ALA A 501 14.34 -2.29 -11.35
C ALA A 501 14.30 -0.84 -11.83
N MET A 502 15.08 0.05 -11.19
CA MET A 502 15.17 1.46 -11.57
C MET A 502 16.58 2.01 -11.40
N SER A 503 17.03 2.81 -12.36
CA SER A 503 18.23 3.64 -12.23
C SER A 503 17.92 5.11 -12.49
N VAL A 504 18.59 5.98 -11.74
CA VAL A 504 18.59 7.43 -11.95
C VAL A 504 19.97 7.84 -12.45
N ALA A 505 20.04 8.63 -13.52
CA ALA A 505 21.31 9.18 -14.01
C ALA A 505 21.91 10.20 -13.03
N ASP A 506 23.18 10.59 -13.22
CA ASP A 506 23.82 11.66 -12.45
C ASP A 506 23.30 13.04 -12.90
N VAL A 507 22.04 13.33 -12.57
CA VAL A 507 21.31 14.53 -13.00
C VAL A 507 20.61 15.21 -11.84
N ASP A 508 20.39 16.52 -11.98
CA ASP A 508 19.74 17.33 -10.97
C ASP A 508 18.29 16.92 -10.73
N GLY A 509 17.88 17.03 -9.46
CA GLY A 509 16.51 17.28 -9.11
C GLY A 509 15.54 16.13 -9.34
N VAL A 510 15.97 14.89 -9.56
CA VAL A 510 15.00 13.79 -9.68
C VAL A 510 14.28 13.58 -8.34
N LYS A 511 12.97 13.32 -8.37
CA LYS A 511 12.18 12.99 -7.18
C LYS A 511 11.57 11.61 -7.36
N VAL A 512 11.98 10.64 -6.55
CA VAL A 512 11.34 9.31 -6.47
C VAL A 512 10.58 9.24 -5.16
N ALA A 513 9.28 9.00 -5.23
CA ALA A 513 8.38 9.13 -4.09
C ALA A 513 7.33 8.03 -4.05
N GLY A 514 7.18 7.34 -2.91
CA GLY A 514 6.10 6.35 -2.70
C GLY A 514 6.23 5.09 -3.55
N ILE A 515 7.46 4.65 -3.82
CA ILE A 515 7.76 3.45 -4.62
C ILE A 515 8.39 2.38 -3.74
N MET A 516 7.86 1.16 -3.85
CA MET A 516 8.42 -0.02 -3.21
C MET A 516 9.15 -0.89 -4.24
N PHE A 517 10.27 -1.49 -3.86
CA PHE A 517 11.09 -2.39 -4.66
C PHE A 517 11.10 -3.77 -4.02
N ASP A 518 10.47 -4.74 -4.66
CA ASP A 518 10.37 -6.13 -4.18
C ASP A 518 11.31 -7.02 -4.98
N ALA A 519 12.34 -7.57 -4.33
CA ALA A 519 13.23 -8.54 -4.98
C ALA A 519 12.46 -9.79 -5.40
N ASN A 520 12.88 -10.39 -6.51
CA ASN A 520 12.26 -11.60 -7.07
C ASN A 520 13.19 -12.82 -6.91
N VAL A 521 12.74 -13.98 -7.38
CA VAL A 521 13.44 -15.27 -7.24
C VAL A 521 14.84 -15.26 -7.85
N THR A 522 15.00 -14.59 -9.00
CA THR A 522 16.32 -14.41 -9.62
C THR A 522 17.04 -13.27 -8.91
N ASN A 523 18.23 -13.57 -8.39
CA ASN A 523 19.05 -12.58 -7.70
C ASN A 523 19.31 -11.36 -8.59
N SER A 524 18.85 -10.20 -8.14
CA SER A 524 19.25 -8.92 -8.74
C SER A 524 20.55 -8.45 -8.11
N ASN A 525 21.54 -8.04 -8.91
CA ASN A 525 22.77 -7.49 -8.34
C ASN A 525 22.48 -6.20 -7.55
N LEU A 526 21.54 -5.39 -8.04
CA LEU A 526 21.10 -4.16 -7.42
C LEU A 526 19.61 -3.96 -7.70
N LEU A 527 18.79 -3.53 -6.73
CA LEU A 527 17.36 -3.22 -6.98
C LEU A 527 17.17 -1.79 -7.49
N MET A 528 17.85 -0.81 -6.88
CA MET A 528 17.82 0.60 -7.30
C MET A 528 19.20 1.26 -7.28
N GLU A 529 19.49 2.06 -8.30
CA GLU A 529 20.71 2.86 -8.41
C GLU A 529 20.40 4.36 -8.54
N VAL A 530 21.05 5.21 -7.75
CA VAL A 530 20.99 6.68 -7.89
C VAL A 530 22.35 7.22 -8.28
N GLY A 531 22.48 7.61 -9.55
CA GLY A 531 23.75 7.93 -10.20
C GLY A 531 24.51 6.64 -10.56
N PRO A 532 25.12 6.54 -11.75
CA PRO A 532 26.01 5.42 -12.08
C PRO A 532 27.30 5.43 -11.22
N PRO A 533 28.06 4.32 -11.16
CA PRO A 533 29.35 4.30 -10.48
C PRO A 533 30.30 5.35 -11.06
N GLY A 534 31.00 6.08 -10.18
CA GLY A 534 31.87 7.19 -10.59
C GLY A 534 31.17 8.55 -10.75
N SER A 535 29.89 8.64 -10.39
CA SER A 535 29.16 9.92 -10.27
C SER A 535 29.97 10.94 -9.46
N ASN A 536 30.09 12.16 -10.00
CA ASN A 536 30.94 13.21 -9.46
C ASN A 536 30.36 14.62 -9.63
N ALA A 537 29.17 14.75 -10.21
CA ALA A 537 28.48 16.03 -10.31
C ALA A 537 28.06 16.52 -8.90
N ASP A 538 28.13 17.83 -8.69
CA ASP A 538 27.59 18.48 -7.49
C ASP A 538 26.14 18.90 -7.76
N HIS A 539 25.23 18.36 -6.95
CA HIS A 539 23.80 18.61 -7.06
C HIS A 539 23.26 19.45 -5.89
N ALA A 540 24.12 20.14 -5.13
CA ALA A 540 23.72 20.85 -3.90
C ALA A 540 22.54 21.83 -4.08
N ALA A 541 22.43 22.49 -5.25
CA ALA A 541 21.36 23.45 -5.53
C ALA A 541 20.00 22.78 -5.82
N ASN A 542 20.01 21.60 -6.43
CA ASN A 542 18.81 20.84 -6.78
C ASN A 542 19.11 19.33 -6.69
N PRO A 543 19.24 18.77 -5.49
CA PRO A 543 19.65 17.39 -5.31
C PRO A 543 18.54 16.45 -5.78
N THR A 544 18.91 15.23 -6.16
CA THR A 544 17.93 14.13 -6.25
C THR A 544 17.40 13.79 -4.85
N SER A 545 16.12 13.44 -4.73
CA SER A 545 15.52 13.07 -3.44
C SER A 545 14.66 11.82 -3.51
N LEU A 546 14.76 10.99 -2.48
CA LEU A 546 14.00 9.75 -2.29
C LEU A 546 13.02 9.94 -1.11
N HIS A 547 11.74 9.69 -1.32
CA HIS A 547 10.69 9.86 -0.29
C HIS A 547 9.86 8.60 -0.17
N ASP A 548 9.76 8.02 1.02
CA ASP A 548 8.95 6.81 1.22
C ASP A 548 9.31 5.71 0.20
N VAL A 549 10.62 5.53 -0.02
CA VAL A 549 11.15 4.51 -0.91
C VAL A 549 11.51 3.29 -0.08
N PHE A 550 10.89 2.16 -0.42
CA PHE A 550 10.98 0.94 0.40
C PHE A 550 11.55 -0.22 -0.40
N PHE A 551 12.26 -1.12 0.28
CA PHE A 551 12.85 -2.31 -0.33
C PHE A 551 12.54 -3.53 0.50
N ARG A 552 12.19 -4.63 -0.17
CA ARG A 552 11.92 -5.91 0.47
C ARG A 552 12.58 -7.06 -0.28
N VAL A 553 13.32 -7.89 0.46
CA VAL A 553 14.01 -9.09 -0.06
C VAL A 553 13.45 -10.33 0.64
N GLY A 554 12.49 -11.00 0.00
CA GLY A 554 11.74 -12.12 0.58
C GLY A 554 10.41 -11.68 1.22
N GLY A 555 9.66 -12.61 1.78
CA GLY A 555 8.32 -12.35 2.36
C GLY A 555 7.21 -12.94 1.48
N PRO A 556 6.68 -12.21 0.47
CA PRO A 556 5.57 -12.70 -0.36
C PRO A 556 5.96 -13.85 -1.30
N TRP A 557 7.25 -13.98 -1.60
CA TRP A 557 7.89 -15.05 -2.35
C TRP A 557 9.38 -15.08 -1.98
N VAL A 558 10.11 -16.08 -2.48
CA VAL A 558 11.57 -16.08 -2.37
C VAL A 558 12.14 -14.92 -3.18
N GLY A 559 12.71 -13.92 -2.51
CA GLY A 559 13.33 -12.76 -3.13
C GLY A 559 14.83 -12.71 -2.83
N LYS A 560 15.65 -12.39 -3.83
CA LYS A 560 17.11 -12.32 -3.69
C LYS A 560 17.66 -11.03 -4.28
N ALA A 561 18.54 -10.36 -3.54
CA ALA A 561 19.28 -9.22 -4.04
C ALA A 561 20.69 -9.20 -3.45
N THR A 562 21.69 -8.82 -4.25
CA THR A 562 23.03 -8.60 -3.70
C THR A 562 23.10 -7.26 -2.97
N THR A 563 22.54 -6.20 -3.54
CA THR A 563 22.38 -4.91 -2.87
C THR A 563 21.00 -4.34 -3.17
N SER A 564 20.35 -3.71 -2.19
CA SER A 564 19.02 -3.14 -2.42
C SER A 564 19.11 -1.73 -2.99
N LEU A 565 19.91 -0.86 -2.38
CA LEU A 565 20.08 0.53 -2.83
C LEU A 565 21.55 0.94 -2.88
N THR A 566 21.96 1.55 -3.99
CA THR A 566 23.25 2.24 -4.11
C THR A 566 23.01 3.71 -4.47
N VAL A 567 23.62 4.61 -3.72
CA VAL A 567 23.59 6.07 -3.94
C VAL A 567 24.99 6.55 -4.30
N ASN A 568 25.24 6.79 -5.58
CA ASN A 568 26.50 7.31 -6.11
C ASN A 568 26.47 8.84 -6.29
N SER A 569 25.35 9.41 -6.73
CA SER A 569 25.21 10.86 -6.90
C SER A 569 25.44 11.60 -5.60
N HIS A 570 26.08 12.77 -5.69
CA HIS A 570 26.32 13.61 -4.53
C HIS A 570 25.03 14.33 -4.10
N ASN A 571 25.00 14.79 -2.85
CA ASN A 571 23.96 15.65 -2.25
C ASN A 571 22.56 15.03 -2.17
N VAL A 572 22.39 13.74 -2.50
CA VAL A 572 21.09 13.06 -2.47
C VAL A 572 20.45 13.18 -1.09
N ILE A 573 19.14 13.47 -1.07
CA ILE A 573 18.33 13.53 0.14
C ILE A 573 17.45 12.28 0.20
N GLY A 574 17.72 11.36 1.13
CA GLY A 574 16.79 10.32 1.52
C GLY A 574 15.91 10.80 2.67
N ASP A 575 14.60 10.78 2.49
CA ASP A 575 13.62 11.23 3.49
C ASP A 575 12.58 10.13 3.70
N HIS A 576 12.81 9.32 4.73
CA HIS A 576 12.14 8.05 5.03
C HIS A 576 12.45 6.94 4.01
N THR A 577 13.21 5.95 4.47
CA THR A 577 13.55 4.77 3.66
C THR A 577 13.61 3.56 4.57
N TRP A 578 12.96 2.47 4.14
CA TRP A 578 13.07 1.16 4.80
C TRP A 578 13.64 0.13 3.84
N VAL A 579 14.76 -0.46 4.21
CA VAL A 579 15.49 -1.45 3.42
C VAL A 579 15.49 -2.76 4.20
N TRP A 580 14.61 -3.69 3.86
CA TRP A 580 14.32 -4.86 4.68
C TRP A 580 14.64 -6.16 3.95
N ARG A 581 15.55 -6.96 4.50
CA ARG A 581 15.63 -8.38 4.16
C ARG A 581 14.67 -9.13 5.06
N ALA A 582 13.74 -9.89 4.47
CA ALA A 582 12.67 -10.50 5.24
C ALA A 582 13.17 -11.44 6.36
N ASP A 583 12.71 -11.21 7.58
CA ASP A 583 12.90 -12.11 8.72
C ASP A 583 11.73 -13.11 8.88
N HIS A 584 10.57 -12.80 8.26
CA HIS A 584 9.38 -13.64 8.26
C HIS A 584 8.63 -13.60 6.93
N ALA A 585 7.73 -14.56 6.74
CA ALA A 585 6.87 -14.71 5.57
C ALA A 585 5.57 -15.46 5.96
N ASP A 586 4.54 -15.36 5.10
CA ASP A 586 3.30 -16.11 5.22
C ASP A 586 3.23 -17.31 4.25
N ASN A 587 2.22 -18.16 4.44
CA ASN A 587 1.79 -19.19 3.49
C ASN A 587 2.87 -20.20 3.08
N GLY A 588 3.81 -20.49 3.99
CA GLY A 588 4.85 -21.51 3.77
C GLY A 588 5.96 -21.07 2.80
N VAL A 589 6.04 -19.78 2.45
CA VAL A 589 7.16 -19.25 1.66
C VAL A 589 8.45 -19.36 2.47
N PRO A 590 9.50 -20.03 1.95
CA PRO A 590 10.77 -20.16 2.66
C PRO A 590 11.44 -18.80 2.87
N THR A 591 11.81 -18.50 4.11
CA THR A 591 12.61 -17.35 4.53
C THR A 591 13.75 -17.84 5.43
N GLY A 592 14.95 -17.26 5.30
CA GLY A 592 16.14 -17.65 6.04
C GLY A 592 17.43 -17.50 5.25
N TRP A 593 18.54 -17.87 5.88
CA TRP A 593 19.91 -17.51 5.46
C TRP A 593 20.24 -17.86 4.00
N TYR A 594 19.76 -19.02 3.54
CA TYR A 594 19.98 -19.50 2.17
C TYR A 594 18.80 -19.24 1.22
N GLN A 595 17.66 -18.76 1.74
CA GLN A 595 16.41 -18.63 0.99
C GLN A 595 16.31 -17.25 0.34
N ASN A 596 16.20 -16.20 1.15
CA ASN A 596 16.09 -14.81 0.69
C ASN A 596 17.41 -14.06 0.89
N THR A 597 18.43 -14.45 0.12
CA THR A 597 19.78 -13.89 0.27
C THR A 597 19.79 -12.39 -0.02
N GLY A 598 20.42 -11.63 0.88
CA GLY A 598 20.54 -10.18 0.84
C GLY A 598 21.89 -9.78 1.39
N ARG A 599 22.88 -9.47 0.53
CA ARG A 599 24.25 -9.23 1.00
C ARG A 599 24.37 -7.88 1.74
N ASN A 600 24.00 -6.78 1.10
CA ASN A 600 24.03 -5.44 1.71
C ASN A 600 22.72 -4.67 1.47
N GLY A 601 22.31 -3.85 2.43
CA GLY A 601 21.09 -3.06 2.30
C GLY A 601 21.32 -1.81 1.46
N LEU A 602 22.07 -0.87 2.03
CA LEU A 602 22.36 0.44 1.45
C LEU A 602 23.87 0.64 1.30
N ILE A 603 24.31 1.12 0.13
CA ILE A 603 25.66 1.61 -0.11
C ILE A 603 25.61 3.08 -0.55
N VAL A 604 26.27 3.97 0.18
CA VAL A 604 26.36 5.40 -0.14
C VAL A 604 27.79 5.74 -0.54
N ASN A 605 28.01 6.00 -1.83
CA ASN A 605 29.29 6.45 -2.37
C ASN A 605 29.32 7.97 -2.58
N GLY A 606 28.17 8.60 -2.77
CA GLY A 606 28.06 10.03 -3.02
C GLY A 606 28.46 10.89 -1.82
N ASN A 607 29.11 12.02 -2.08
CA ASN A 607 29.46 13.01 -1.07
C ASN A 607 28.23 13.85 -0.67
N ASN A 608 28.21 14.35 0.56
CA ASN A 608 27.18 15.24 1.11
C ASN A 608 25.75 14.67 1.05
N VAL A 609 25.60 13.35 0.99
CA VAL A 609 24.31 12.67 1.05
C VAL A 609 23.72 12.84 2.45
N THR A 610 22.42 13.08 2.53
CA THR A 610 21.69 13.22 3.80
C THR A 610 20.53 12.24 3.83
N PHE A 611 20.42 11.47 4.92
CA PHE A 611 19.26 10.62 5.20
C PHE A 611 18.54 11.09 6.46
N TYR A 612 17.22 11.17 6.39
CA TYR A 612 16.31 11.31 7.53
C TYR A 612 15.47 10.03 7.64
N GLY A 613 15.36 9.45 8.82
CA GLY A 613 14.50 8.26 9.04
C GLY A 613 14.98 7.06 8.22
N LEU A 614 16.21 6.62 8.46
CA LEU A 614 16.80 5.47 7.78
C LEU A 614 16.57 4.19 8.59
N PHE A 615 15.86 3.22 8.00
CA PHE A 615 15.59 1.92 8.59
C PHE A 615 16.22 0.85 7.69
N VAL A 616 17.16 0.04 8.19
CA VAL A 616 17.81 -1.01 7.38
C VAL A 616 18.03 -2.26 8.21
N GLU A 617 17.53 -3.41 7.76
CA GLU A 617 17.40 -4.58 8.63
C GLU A 617 17.76 -5.92 7.95
N HIS A 618 18.36 -6.79 8.75
CA HIS A 618 18.59 -8.23 8.54
C HIS A 618 19.49 -8.65 7.38
N TYR A 619 20.30 -7.76 6.80
CA TYR A 619 21.22 -8.14 5.73
C TYR A 619 22.37 -9.04 6.24
N GLN A 620 22.85 -9.92 5.35
CA GLN A 620 23.84 -10.96 5.68
C GLN A 620 25.24 -10.40 5.94
N GLN A 621 25.55 -9.21 5.41
CA GLN A 621 26.78 -8.47 5.67
C GLN A 621 26.45 -7.08 6.25
N TYR A 622 27.19 -6.04 5.85
CA TYR A 622 26.88 -4.67 6.27
C TYR A 622 25.48 -4.29 5.83
N ASN A 623 24.68 -3.79 6.77
CA ASN A 623 23.33 -3.30 6.49
C ASN A 623 23.44 -1.94 5.79
N VAL A 624 24.31 -1.05 6.28
CA VAL A 624 24.71 0.21 5.64
C VAL A 624 26.22 0.28 5.46
N ILE A 625 26.66 0.68 4.26
CA ILE A 625 28.04 1.10 3.97
C ILE A 625 28.03 2.55 3.51
N TRP A 626 28.84 3.40 4.14
CA TRP A 626 28.96 4.81 3.80
C TRP A 626 30.41 5.15 3.42
N ASN A 627 30.65 5.34 2.14
CA ASN A 627 31.96 5.65 1.56
C ASN A 627 32.12 7.14 1.22
N GLY A 628 31.02 7.88 1.06
CA GLY A 628 31.03 9.29 0.70
C GLY A 628 31.35 10.22 1.87
N GLN A 629 32.00 11.34 1.55
CA GLN A 629 32.39 12.40 2.49
C GLN A 629 31.20 13.26 2.89
N GLY A 630 31.23 13.85 4.09
CA GLY A 630 30.22 14.83 4.54
C GLY A 630 28.83 14.23 4.74
N GLY A 631 28.74 12.91 4.85
CA GLY A 631 27.47 12.20 5.01
C GLY A 631 26.76 12.54 6.31
N ARG A 632 25.42 12.64 6.26
CA ARG A 632 24.59 12.95 7.41
C ARG A 632 23.43 11.97 7.57
N THR A 633 23.25 11.43 8.77
CA THR A 633 22.10 10.57 9.10
C THR A 633 21.36 11.10 10.32
N TYR A 634 20.09 11.45 10.15
CA TYR A 634 19.20 11.84 11.24
C TYR A 634 18.20 10.72 11.46
N PHE A 635 18.35 10.02 12.59
CA PHE A 635 17.70 8.76 12.92
C PHE A 635 18.20 7.58 12.07
N PHE A 636 18.63 6.53 12.76
CA PHE A 636 18.87 5.20 12.19
C PHE A 636 18.25 4.13 13.08
N GLN A 637 17.56 3.17 12.49
CA GLN A 637 17.12 1.95 13.16
C GLN A 637 17.58 0.73 12.36
N ASN A 638 18.06 -0.27 13.08
CA ASN A 638 18.51 -1.52 12.52
C ASN A 638 18.21 -2.69 13.46
N GLU A 639 17.94 -3.83 12.84
CA GLU A 639 18.07 -5.14 13.44
C GLU A 639 19.10 -5.97 12.64
N LEU A 640 20.05 -6.60 13.33
CA LEU A 640 20.97 -7.57 12.73
C LEU A 640 20.19 -8.81 12.24
N PRO A 641 20.71 -9.60 11.28
CA PRO A 641 20.02 -10.80 10.79
C PRO A 641 19.77 -11.75 11.95
N TYR A 642 18.57 -12.30 12.08
CA TYR A 642 18.24 -13.25 13.16
C TYR A 642 18.81 -14.65 12.91
N ASP A 643 19.04 -14.92 11.64
CA ASP A 643 19.21 -16.23 11.03
C ASP A 643 20.64 -16.66 10.63
N PRO A 644 21.75 -16.04 11.08
CA PRO A 644 23.07 -16.63 10.93
C PRO A 644 23.11 -18.08 11.47
N PRO A 645 23.49 -19.07 10.64
CA PRO A 645 23.45 -20.49 11.02
C PRO A 645 24.55 -20.87 12.01
N SER A 646 25.73 -20.26 11.89
CA SER A 646 26.89 -20.50 12.74
C SER A 646 27.80 -19.28 12.80
N GLN A 647 28.68 -19.22 13.80
CA GLN A 647 29.67 -18.13 13.86
C GLN A 647 30.59 -18.18 12.64
N GLY A 648 30.98 -19.37 12.17
CA GLY A 648 31.89 -19.53 11.02
C GLY A 648 31.33 -18.98 9.71
N GLU A 649 30.01 -19.02 9.53
CA GLU A 649 29.33 -18.45 8.35
C GLU A 649 29.03 -16.96 8.50
N TYR A 650 29.08 -16.43 9.73
CA TYR A 650 28.93 -15.02 10.02
C TYR A 650 30.25 -14.43 10.51
N MET A 651 31.25 -14.43 9.63
CA MET A 651 32.55 -13.79 9.83
C MET A 651 32.81 -12.78 8.71
N ASN A 652 33.52 -11.70 9.06
CA ASN A 652 34.16 -10.79 8.12
C ASN A 652 35.69 -10.90 8.32
N GLY A 653 36.34 -11.82 7.61
CA GLY A 653 37.73 -12.17 7.87
C GLY A 653 37.90 -12.70 9.30
N SER A 654 38.72 -12.06 10.11
CA SER A 654 38.90 -12.38 11.54
C SER A 654 37.86 -11.74 12.46
N THR A 655 37.04 -10.82 11.95
CA THR A 655 36.00 -10.12 12.72
C THR A 655 34.73 -10.95 12.77
N ARG A 656 34.10 -11.06 13.95
CA ARG A 656 32.82 -11.77 14.10
C ARG A 656 31.69 -10.92 13.54
N GLY A 657 31.00 -11.40 12.51
CA GLY A 657 29.88 -10.71 11.89
C GLY A 657 30.25 -9.42 11.15
N TRP A 658 29.21 -8.65 10.82
CA TRP A 658 29.29 -7.43 10.05
C TRP A 658 28.49 -6.33 10.77
N ALA A 659 29.00 -5.11 10.77
CA ALA A 659 28.35 -3.97 11.42
C ALA A 659 26.99 -3.65 10.77
N ALA A 660 26.05 -3.16 11.58
CA ALA A 660 24.83 -2.53 11.09
C ALA A 660 25.14 -1.31 10.22
N TYR A 661 26.14 -0.53 10.63
CA TYR A 661 26.51 0.72 9.97
C TYR A 661 28.03 0.85 9.89
N LYS A 662 28.57 0.76 8.67
CA LYS A 662 30.00 0.94 8.36
C LYS A 662 30.21 2.29 7.70
N VAL A 663 31.01 3.17 8.30
CA VAL A 663 31.62 4.31 7.61
C VAL A 663 32.98 3.86 7.08
N GLY A 664 33.26 4.04 5.80
CA GLY A 664 34.48 3.61 5.12
C GLY A 664 35.75 4.19 5.76
N ASP A 665 36.86 3.44 5.74
CA ASP A 665 38.07 3.80 6.50
C ASP A 665 38.73 5.10 6.02
N ASN A 666 38.52 5.43 4.74
CA ASN A 666 39.03 6.65 4.11
C ASN A 666 38.13 7.87 4.34
N VAL A 667 36.97 7.70 5.00
CA VAL A 667 36.06 8.81 5.24
C VAL A 667 36.61 9.73 6.32
N THR A 668 36.69 11.02 6.03
CA THR A 668 37.23 12.02 6.95
C THR A 668 36.19 12.98 7.51
N SER A 669 34.93 12.89 7.06
CA SER A 669 33.83 13.67 7.61
C SER A 669 32.52 12.89 7.48
N HIS A 670 31.82 12.69 8.58
CA HIS A 670 30.50 12.05 8.63
C HIS A 670 29.83 12.40 9.96
N GLU A 671 28.51 12.54 10.00
CA GLU A 671 27.81 12.85 11.25
C GLU A 671 26.43 12.20 11.32
N ALA A 672 26.12 11.54 12.44
CA ALA A 672 24.84 10.88 12.61
C ALA A 672 24.25 11.06 14.01
N TRP A 673 22.92 11.13 14.10
CA TRP A 673 22.18 11.39 15.34
C TRP A 673 21.05 10.39 15.56
N GLY A 674 20.96 9.84 16.77
CA GLY A 674 19.87 8.95 17.18
C GLY A 674 19.93 7.62 16.45
N LEU A 675 20.94 6.80 16.73
CA LEU A 675 21.17 5.52 16.05
C LEU A 675 20.83 4.34 16.95
N GLY A 676 20.04 3.40 16.44
CA GLY A 676 19.70 2.14 17.13
C GLY A 676 20.15 0.92 16.32
N SER A 677 20.73 -0.08 17.00
CA SER A 677 20.96 -1.41 16.42
C SER A 677 20.60 -2.51 17.41
N TYR A 678 19.76 -3.44 16.97
CA TYR A 678 19.18 -4.48 17.82
C TYR A 678 19.64 -5.86 17.35
N VAL A 679 19.77 -6.81 18.28
CA VAL A 679 20.17 -8.18 18.00
C VAL A 679 19.15 -9.18 18.54
N PHE A 680 18.83 -10.19 17.72
CA PHE A 680 17.94 -11.29 18.07
C PHE A 680 18.35 -12.58 17.36
N PHE A 681 19.57 -13.08 17.59
CA PHE A 681 20.06 -14.32 16.97
C PHE A 681 19.32 -15.56 17.51
N ASN A 682 18.06 -15.72 17.11
CA ASN A 682 17.16 -16.76 17.59
C ASN A 682 17.45 -18.13 16.97
N VAL A 683 17.98 -18.17 15.75
CA VAL A 683 18.38 -19.41 15.06
C VAL A 683 19.60 -20.03 15.72
N ASN A 684 20.63 -19.23 16.00
CA ASN A 684 21.80 -19.69 16.73
C ASN A 684 22.29 -18.63 17.74
N ARG A 685 21.91 -18.82 19.00
CA ARG A 685 22.22 -17.90 20.11
C ARG A 685 23.71 -17.80 20.45
N SER A 686 24.55 -18.71 19.94
CA SER A 686 26.00 -18.66 20.16
C SER A 686 26.73 -17.70 19.22
N VAL A 687 26.05 -17.24 18.16
CA VAL A 687 26.60 -16.23 17.25
C VAL A 687 26.75 -14.90 17.97
N VAL A 688 27.88 -14.24 17.70
CA VAL A 688 28.20 -12.92 18.22
C VAL A 688 28.49 -11.99 17.04
N ALA A 689 27.90 -10.79 17.06
CA ALA A 689 28.38 -9.68 16.26
C ALA A 689 29.47 -8.94 17.04
N GLU A 690 30.62 -8.70 16.42
CA GLU A 690 31.72 -8.00 17.09
C GLU A 690 31.33 -6.58 17.45
N ARG A 691 30.63 -5.90 16.53
CA ARG A 691 30.16 -4.54 16.72
C ARG A 691 28.92 -4.21 15.90
N ALA A 692 28.12 -3.25 16.36
CA ALA A 692 27.00 -2.73 15.59
C ALA A 692 27.41 -1.56 14.69
N PHE A 693 28.28 -0.68 15.18
CA PHE A 693 28.76 0.48 14.43
C PHE A 693 30.27 0.38 14.22
N GLU A 694 30.72 0.61 12.99
CA GLU A 694 32.13 0.58 12.62
C GLU A 694 32.49 1.84 11.83
N VAL A 695 33.32 2.70 12.40
CA VAL A 695 33.62 4.02 11.82
C VAL A 695 35.10 4.39 12.01
N PRO A 696 35.70 5.24 11.15
CA PRO A 696 37.04 5.78 11.39
C PRO A 696 37.14 6.47 12.75
N ASN A 697 38.28 6.30 13.43
CA ASN A 697 38.61 7.13 14.59
C ASN A 697 39.12 8.50 14.10
N ASN A 698 38.19 9.38 13.77
CA ASN A 698 38.46 10.72 13.24
C ASN A 698 37.56 11.73 13.95
N PRO A 699 38.06 12.88 14.42
CA PRO A 699 37.26 13.88 15.15
C PRO A 699 36.08 14.45 14.35
N ASN A 700 36.10 14.34 13.01
CA ASN A 700 35.03 14.79 12.13
C ASN A 700 34.08 13.67 11.69
N VAL A 701 34.29 12.44 12.15
CA VAL A 701 33.37 11.30 11.97
C VAL A 701 32.66 11.05 13.28
N ARG A 702 31.47 11.63 13.45
CA ARG A 702 30.80 11.75 14.75
C ARG A 702 29.47 11.01 14.79
N LEU A 703 29.20 10.29 15.87
CA LEU A 703 27.92 9.65 16.17
C LEU A 703 27.38 10.20 17.48
N HIS A 704 26.10 10.53 17.50
CA HIS A 704 25.41 11.10 18.66
C HIS A 704 24.22 10.21 19.03
N ASN A 705 24.07 9.93 20.32
CA ASN A 705 22.94 9.21 20.91
C ASN A 705 22.71 7.84 20.26
N VAL A 706 23.62 6.91 20.54
CA VAL A 706 23.63 5.55 20.00
C VAL A 706 23.14 4.56 21.04
N VAL A 707 22.18 3.71 20.68
CA VAL A 707 21.63 2.65 21.52
C VAL A 707 21.82 1.27 20.89
N GLY A 708 22.21 0.30 21.71
CA GLY A 708 22.20 -1.12 21.38
C GLY A 708 21.23 -1.89 22.27
N VAL A 709 20.44 -2.81 21.70
CA VAL A 709 19.50 -3.65 22.44
C VAL A 709 19.62 -5.12 22.03
N SER A 710 19.65 -6.02 23.02
CA SER A 710 19.56 -7.47 22.77
C SER A 710 18.13 -7.91 23.08
N LEU A 711 17.37 -8.26 22.05
CA LEU A 711 15.93 -8.49 22.14
C LEU A 711 15.61 -9.81 22.87
N GLY A 712 14.34 -10.01 23.24
CA GLY A 712 13.88 -11.23 23.93
C GLY A 712 14.53 -11.47 25.30
N GLY A 713 15.01 -10.41 25.96
CA GLY A 713 15.66 -10.49 27.28
C GLY A 713 17.11 -10.97 27.24
N GLY A 714 17.80 -10.83 26.10
CA GLY A 714 19.21 -11.24 25.96
C GLY A 714 19.48 -12.29 24.87
N VAL A 715 18.64 -12.36 23.83
CA VAL A 715 18.82 -13.30 22.72
C VAL A 715 19.79 -12.73 21.70
N GLY A 716 21.00 -13.27 21.67
CA GLY A 716 22.08 -12.80 20.78
C GLY A 716 22.94 -11.71 21.43
N THR A 717 24.16 -11.54 20.92
CA THR A 717 25.16 -10.64 21.50
C THR A 717 25.79 -9.75 20.45
N ILE A 718 25.87 -8.45 20.76
CA ILE A 718 26.82 -7.52 20.15
C ILE A 718 27.95 -7.29 21.17
N ASN A 719 29.20 -7.61 20.84
CA ASN A 719 30.33 -7.55 21.79
C ASN A 719 30.71 -6.12 22.19
N ARG A 720 30.65 -5.19 21.24
CA ARG A 720 30.92 -3.75 21.40
C ARG A 720 29.89 -2.93 20.64
N LEU A 721 29.39 -1.83 21.20
CA LEU A 721 28.39 -1.05 20.46
C LEU A 721 29.02 -0.35 19.24
N ILE A 722 30.12 0.38 19.46
CA ILE A 722 30.80 1.17 18.42
C ILE A 722 32.29 0.82 18.43
N ASN A 723 32.84 0.32 17.32
CA ASN A 723 34.24 -0.10 17.22
C ASN A 723 34.65 -1.02 18.39
N ASN A 724 35.45 -0.49 19.32
CA ASN A 724 35.94 -1.17 20.52
C ASN A 724 35.35 -0.59 21.82
N THR A 725 34.36 0.30 21.72
CA THR A 725 33.75 1.10 22.79
C THR A 725 32.37 0.56 23.19
N ALA A 726 32.03 0.79 24.46
CA ALA A 726 30.86 0.28 25.18
C ALA A 726 30.87 -1.24 25.38
N GLY A 727 30.35 -1.67 26.54
CA GLY A 727 30.27 -3.08 26.91
C GLY A 727 29.33 -3.89 26.00
N PRO A 728 29.26 -5.22 26.21
CA PRO A 728 28.42 -6.08 25.40
C PRO A 728 26.93 -5.75 25.57
N VAL A 729 26.19 -5.89 24.47
CA VAL A 729 24.73 -5.79 24.41
C VAL A 729 24.17 -7.22 24.43
N ASN A 730 23.78 -7.73 25.61
CA ASN A 730 23.40 -9.14 25.78
C ASN A 730 22.40 -9.45 26.92
N THR A 731 21.82 -8.45 27.59
CA THR A 731 20.96 -8.65 28.79
C THR A 731 19.53 -8.11 28.66
N GLY A 732 19.08 -7.70 27.48
CA GLY A 732 17.78 -7.02 27.32
C GLY A 732 17.78 -5.53 27.72
N THR A 733 18.73 -5.11 28.55
CA THR A 733 18.89 -3.69 28.93
C THR A 733 19.60 -2.92 27.81
N PRO A 734 19.09 -1.73 27.43
CA PRO A 734 19.76 -0.89 26.44
C PRO A 734 21.17 -0.46 26.88
N VAL A 735 22.13 -0.52 25.97
CA VAL A 735 23.48 0.06 26.14
C VAL A 735 23.54 1.34 25.33
N ASN A 736 23.93 2.46 25.97
CA ASN A 736 23.87 3.79 25.37
C ASN A 736 25.25 4.43 25.27
N VAL A 737 25.50 5.18 24.20
CA VAL A 737 26.65 6.06 24.01
C VAL A 737 26.16 7.43 23.55
N ILE A 738 26.47 8.48 24.30
CA ILE A 738 25.97 9.83 24.01
C ILE A 738 26.72 10.47 22.82
N ASN A 739 28.05 10.33 22.77
CA ASN A 739 28.89 10.87 21.69
C ASN A 739 30.02 9.89 21.36
N TYR A 740 30.46 9.90 20.10
CA TYR A 740 31.61 9.13 19.61
C TYR A 740 32.21 9.80 18.35
N PRO A 741 33.55 9.78 18.15
CA PRO A 741 34.55 9.54 19.17
C PRO A 741 34.49 10.59 20.28
#